data_AF-A0A1H7WRE2-F1
#
_entry.id   AF-A0A1H7WRE2-F1
#
_cell.length_a   1.000
_cell.length_b   1.000
_cell.length_c   1.000
_cell.angle_alpha   90.00
_cell.angle_beta   90.00
_cell.angle_gamma   90.00
#
_symmetry.space_group_name_H-M   'P 1'
#
loop_
_entity.id
_entity.type
_entity.pdbx_description
1 polymer ?
#
loop_
_entity_poly.entity_id
_entity_poly.type
_entity_poly.pdbx_seq_one_letter_code
_entity_poly.pdbx_strand_id
1 'polypeptide(L)'
;MPLDAGAISRGCRGKATAATQLCGAELGLFKAVAAEEGPLTVACTQQAALFSEVAAENNRANSIQFANIRETAGWSSDADRAGPKMAALLAAATEVAAPAPMVQLESSGTILIYGRDEAVMQAGDLLKEHLDVTVLIAPPAVIAPPRSADYPIAKGRISGVKGHLGAFELVVDEFAEAAPSSRRALTFGSSRNNARSTCDIVLDLTGGPALIPADLRDGYLRADPGHPSAILQVVLKARDLVGTFEKPRYITFDAGLCAHSRSKQTGCTRCLDSCPAGAITPAGNHVAIDADICAGCGQCATACPTGAASYALPPEDALVRKLRAMLLAYRQADGERAVVLVHDESHGAPLIDALARFGDGLPANVLPFSVNEVTQVGLESIIAAFAYGVSAVRFLLRAKPRHDVSGLTRTIALADPILTGLGFGPDRLSVIETDDPDHLIEALRAAPAHAPAPRPASFRPVGGKRDVLRFALAELHRAAPAPVDVIPLPDGAPFGAVEVDTAGCTLCLSCVSVCPTSALRDDPERPALRFVEDSCVQCGLCRTTCPEKVITLVPQIDFRASRAPTRVLKEEEPFCCIRCSKPFGVKSSIERVVAKLEGQHWMYSGSAQRLDAIKMCGDCRVSFVAEQGFESYGAPSPTVRTTDDYLREREAQQDPDGRSN
;
A
#
# COMPACT_ATOMS: atom_id res chain seq x y z
N MET A 1 -10.45 -24.74 32.33
CA MET A 1 -9.31 -24.80 31.39
C MET A 1 -8.03 -24.93 32.18
N PRO A 2 -7.11 -25.81 31.79
CA PRO A 2 -5.78 -25.87 32.41
C PRO A 2 -5.04 -24.55 32.17
N LEU A 3 -4.30 -24.09 33.17
CA LEU A 3 -3.42 -22.92 33.07
C LEU A 3 -2.00 -23.37 33.39
N ASP A 4 -1.09 -23.21 32.43
CA ASP A 4 0.34 -23.45 32.66
C ASP A 4 1.01 -22.14 33.08
N ALA A 5 0.90 -21.83 34.38
CA ALA A 5 1.53 -20.64 34.96
C ALA A 5 3.05 -20.64 34.76
N GLY A 6 3.69 -21.81 34.72
CA GLY A 6 5.13 -21.95 34.50
C GLY A 6 5.53 -21.51 33.10
N ALA A 7 4.84 -21.99 32.06
CA ALA A 7 5.07 -21.56 30.68
C ALA A 7 4.79 -20.06 30.50
N ILE A 8 3.69 -19.56 31.09
CA ILE A 8 3.36 -18.14 31.05
C ILE A 8 4.47 -17.30 31.71
N SER A 9 4.97 -17.70 32.89
CA SER A 9 6.07 -16.99 33.56
C SER A 9 7.41 -17.06 32.82
N ARG A 10 7.67 -18.10 32.01
CA ARG A 10 8.88 -18.17 31.16
C ARG A 10 8.77 -17.27 29.93
N GLY A 11 7.60 -17.23 29.28
CA GLY A 11 7.38 -16.43 28.07
C GLY A 11 7.05 -14.96 28.33
N CYS A 12 6.47 -14.63 29.48
CA CYS A 12 6.09 -13.27 29.87
C CYS A 12 7.01 -12.75 30.98
N ARG A 13 7.47 -11.50 30.87
CA ARG A 13 8.42 -10.89 31.84
C ARG A 13 7.77 -10.36 33.13
N GLY A 14 6.45 -10.50 33.28
CA GLY A 14 5.68 -9.97 34.41
C GLY A 14 5.38 -11.02 35.49
N LYS A 15 4.92 -10.57 36.66
CA LYS A 15 4.42 -11.45 37.72
C LYS A 15 3.06 -12.01 37.31
N ALA A 16 2.96 -13.32 37.11
CA ALA A 16 1.70 -13.98 36.81
C ALA A 16 0.94 -14.28 38.11
N THR A 17 -0.32 -13.84 38.17
CA THR A 17 -1.26 -14.19 39.24
C THR A 17 -2.42 -14.96 38.62
N ALA A 18 -2.64 -16.20 39.07
CA ALA A 18 -3.73 -17.04 38.59
C ALA A 18 -4.93 -16.97 39.55
N ALA A 19 -6.13 -17.06 39.00
CA ALA A 19 -7.39 -17.14 39.74
C ALA A 19 -8.38 -18.01 38.95
N THR A 20 -9.32 -18.63 39.65
CA THR A 20 -10.34 -19.52 39.07
C THR A 20 -11.61 -18.78 38.67
N GLN A 21 -11.97 -17.72 39.39
CA GLN A 21 -13.14 -16.88 39.22
C GLN A 21 -12.77 -15.39 39.39
N LEU A 22 -11.79 -14.91 38.62
CA LEU A 22 -11.27 -13.54 38.72
C LEU A 22 -12.34 -12.45 38.56
N CYS A 23 -13.36 -12.68 37.73
CA CYS A 23 -14.49 -11.76 37.53
C CYS A 23 -15.66 -11.96 38.52
N GLY A 24 -15.54 -12.92 39.44
CA GLY A 24 -16.60 -13.31 40.38
C GLY A 24 -16.10 -13.30 41.82
N ALA A 25 -16.10 -14.46 42.48
CA ALA A 25 -15.73 -14.59 43.89
C ALA A 25 -14.32 -14.04 44.21
N GLU A 26 -13.42 -14.01 43.23
CA GLU A 26 -12.03 -13.57 43.40
C GLU A 26 -11.76 -12.17 42.84
N LEU A 27 -12.81 -11.36 42.58
CA LEU A 27 -12.65 -9.99 42.07
C LEU A 27 -11.82 -9.10 43.00
N GLY A 28 -11.80 -9.40 44.31
CA GLY A 28 -10.92 -8.74 45.27
C GLY A 28 -9.43 -8.86 44.93
N LEU A 29 -8.99 -9.98 44.33
CA LEU A 29 -7.62 -10.16 43.86
C LEU A 29 -7.30 -9.21 42.71
N PHE A 30 -8.22 -9.07 41.74
CA PHE A 30 -8.06 -8.12 40.65
C PHE A 30 -8.01 -6.69 41.17
N LYS A 31 -8.91 -6.31 42.09
CA LYS A 31 -8.91 -4.97 42.71
C LYS A 31 -7.56 -4.64 43.36
N ALA A 32 -6.98 -5.59 44.09
CA ALA A 32 -5.67 -5.40 44.72
C ALA A 32 -4.55 -5.16 43.69
N VAL A 33 -4.53 -5.93 42.59
CA VAL A 33 -3.54 -5.76 41.51
C VAL A 33 -3.79 -4.48 40.71
N ALA A 34 -5.06 -4.14 40.45
CA ALA A 34 -5.45 -2.95 39.70
C ALA A 34 -5.15 -1.64 40.46
N ALA A 35 -4.98 -1.70 41.79
CA ALA A 35 -4.55 -0.57 42.60
C ALA A 35 -3.05 -0.24 42.46
N GLU A 36 -2.22 -1.17 41.97
CA GLU A 36 -0.79 -0.93 41.72
C GLU A 36 -0.60 -0.24 40.36
N GLU A 37 0.10 0.90 40.31
CA GLU A 37 0.42 1.57 39.05
C GLU A 37 1.45 0.78 38.21
N GLY A 38 1.13 0.54 36.94
CA GLY A 38 2.01 -0.15 35.98
C GLY A 38 1.28 -0.73 34.76
N PRO A 39 1.98 -1.43 33.86
CA PRO A 39 1.33 -2.21 32.80
C PRO A 39 0.58 -3.42 33.39
N LEU A 40 -0.68 -3.61 32.99
CA LEU A 40 -1.51 -4.74 33.43
C LEU A 40 -2.17 -5.39 32.22
N THR A 41 -2.03 -6.71 32.11
CA THR A 41 -2.69 -7.52 31.09
C THR A 41 -3.59 -8.54 31.76
N VAL A 42 -4.87 -8.55 31.39
CA VAL A 42 -5.86 -9.51 31.87
C VAL A 42 -6.06 -10.60 30.82
N ALA A 43 -5.82 -11.84 31.23
CA ALA A 43 -5.92 -13.03 30.39
C ALA A 43 -7.38 -13.52 30.19
N CYS A 44 -8.32 -12.59 30.02
CA CYS A 44 -9.74 -12.87 29.84
C CYS A 44 -10.42 -11.68 29.15
N THR A 45 -11.19 -11.94 28.09
CA THR A 45 -11.96 -10.90 27.39
C THR A 45 -13.45 -10.91 27.74
N GLN A 46 -13.98 -11.98 28.34
CA GLN A 46 -15.42 -12.13 28.58
C GLN A 46 -16.02 -11.03 29.46
N GLN A 47 -15.26 -10.55 30.45
CA GLN A 47 -15.69 -9.53 31.41
C GLN A 47 -14.77 -8.30 31.33
N ALA A 48 -14.26 -7.98 30.13
CA ALA A 48 -13.36 -6.85 29.93
C ALA A 48 -13.98 -5.51 30.38
N ALA A 49 -15.29 -5.32 30.16
CA ALA A 49 -16.03 -4.15 30.66
C ALA A 49 -15.92 -4.01 32.19
N LEU A 50 -16.27 -5.06 32.94
CA LEU A 50 -16.16 -5.09 34.40
C LEU A 50 -14.74 -4.77 34.89
N PHE A 51 -13.71 -5.39 34.29
CA PHE A 51 -12.33 -5.13 34.68
C PHE A 51 -11.90 -3.68 34.39
N SER A 52 -12.38 -3.11 33.28
CA SER A 52 -12.09 -1.72 32.92
C SER A 52 -12.79 -0.73 33.85
N GLU A 53 -14.05 -0.99 34.20
CA GLU A 53 -14.80 -0.21 35.20
C GLU A 53 -14.09 -0.21 36.55
N VAL A 54 -13.72 -1.39 37.06
CA VAL A 54 -12.99 -1.51 38.33
C VAL A 54 -11.63 -0.82 38.30
N ALA A 55 -10.94 -0.81 37.16
CA ALA A 55 -9.68 -0.08 37.02
C ALA A 55 -9.89 1.45 37.01
N ALA A 56 -10.96 1.92 36.37
CA ALA A 56 -11.36 3.32 36.38
C ALA A 56 -11.74 3.78 37.80
N GLU A 57 -12.46 2.96 38.57
CA GLU A 57 -12.76 3.23 40.00
C GLU A 57 -11.50 3.42 40.85
N ASN A 58 -10.42 2.71 40.51
CA ASN A 58 -9.13 2.84 41.18
C ASN A 58 -8.27 4.01 40.65
N ASN A 59 -8.80 4.84 39.75
CA ASN A 59 -8.09 5.96 39.10
C ASN A 59 -6.77 5.55 38.43
N ARG A 60 -6.70 4.33 37.89
CA ARG A 60 -5.51 3.82 37.24
C ARG A 60 -5.17 4.67 36.01
N ALA A 61 -3.96 5.21 35.95
CA ALA A 61 -3.52 6.02 34.81
C ALA A 61 -3.21 5.18 33.55
N ASN A 62 -2.67 3.97 33.75
CA ASN A 62 -2.29 3.07 32.67
C ASN A 62 -3.47 2.21 32.19
N SER A 63 -3.69 2.13 30.88
CA SER A 63 -4.74 1.28 30.30
C SER A 63 -4.46 -0.21 30.52
N ILE A 64 -5.53 -0.96 30.76
CA ILE A 64 -5.47 -2.41 30.86
C ILE A 64 -5.51 -3.02 29.46
N GLN A 65 -4.63 -3.99 29.25
CA GLN A 65 -4.63 -4.80 28.03
C GLN A 65 -5.37 -6.11 28.27
N PHE A 66 -5.98 -6.66 27.23
CA PHE A 66 -6.71 -7.91 27.31
C PHE A 66 -6.13 -8.93 26.32
N ALA A 67 -6.05 -10.18 26.74
CA ALA A 67 -5.74 -11.29 25.86
C ALA A 67 -6.79 -12.38 26.03
N ASN A 68 -7.46 -12.76 24.96
CA ASN A 68 -8.26 -13.98 24.97
C ASN A 68 -7.29 -15.16 24.93
N ILE A 69 -7.20 -15.91 26.03
CA ILE A 69 -6.47 -17.18 26.13
C ILE A 69 -7.42 -18.37 26.38
N ARG A 70 -8.73 -18.11 26.39
CA ARG A 70 -9.74 -19.12 26.68
C ARG A 70 -10.21 -19.75 25.39
N GLU A 71 -11.01 -19.06 24.58
CA GLU A 71 -11.48 -19.55 23.29
C GLU A 71 -10.31 -19.80 22.32
N THR A 72 -9.28 -18.96 22.37
CA THR A 72 -8.14 -19.11 21.45
C THR A 72 -7.18 -20.23 21.85
N ALA A 73 -7.17 -20.70 23.10
CA ALA A 73 -6.17 -21.66 23.61
C ALA A 73 -6.74 -22.67 24.63
N GLY A 74 -7.22 -22.21 25.79
CA GLY A 74 -7.63 -23.07 26.91
C GLY A 74 -8.89 -23.91 26.68
N TRP A 75 -9.70 -23.58 25.67
CA TRP A 75 -10.80 -24.38 25.16
C TRP A 75 -10.38 -25.06 23.85
N SER A 76 -9.49 -26.02 24.00
CA SER A 76 -8.97 -26.84 22.93
C SER A 76 -8.72 -28.25 23.45
N SER A 77 -8.83 -29.24 22.57
CA SER A 77 -8.35 -30.60 22.80
C SER A 77 -6.87 -30.65 23.17
N ASP A 78 -6.08 -29.67 22.73
CA ASP A 78 -4.66 -29.51 23.03
C ASP A 78 -4.37 -28.60 24.25
N ALA A 79 -5.37 -28.28 25.09
CA ALA A 79 -5.25 -27.25 26.13
C ALA A 79 -4.09 -27.49 27.11
N ASP A 80 -3.78 -28.74 27.47
CA ASP A 80 -2.66 -29.08 28.37
C ASP A 80 -1.28 -28.71 27.78
N ARG A 81 -1.19 -28.58 26.45
CA ARG A 81 0.01 -28.19 25.71
C ARG A 81 -0.03 -26.72 25.26
N ALA A 82 -1.10 -26.00 25.56
CA ALA A 82 -1.32 -24.64 25.07
C ALA A 82 -0.63 -23.54 25.91
N GLY A 83 0.08 -23.90 26.99
CA GLY A 83 0.84 -22.96 27.82
C GLY A 83 1.73 -21.98 27.04
N PRO A 84 2.57 -22.45 26.09
CA PRO A 84 3.41 -21.57 25.28
C PRO A 84 2.59 -20.61 24.41
N LYS A 85 1.44 -21.07 23.89
CA LYS A 85 0.51 -20.26 23.11
C LYS A 85 -0.18 -19.19 23.98
N MET A 86 -0.56 -19.52 25.21
CA MET A 86 -1.08 -18.53 26.16
C MET A 86 -0.04 -17.44 26.44
N ALA A 87 1.22 -17.83 26.68
CA ALA A 87 2.32 -16.88 26.88
C ALA A 87 2.53 -15.97 25.65
N ALA A 88 2.45 -16.54 24.45
CA ALA A 88 2.56 -15.81 23.19
C ALA A 88 1.45 -14.76 23.02
N LEU A 89 0.20 -15.13 23.28
CA LEU A 89 -0.95 -14.23 23.17
C LEU A 89 -0.89 -13.10 24.20
N LEU A 90 -0.47 -13.40 25.44
CA LEU A 90 -0.28 -12.41 26.49
C LEU A 90 0.84 -11.43 26.13
N ALA A 91 1.98 -11.91 25.66
CA ALA A 91 3.08 -11.05 25.24
C ALA A 91 2.68 -10.16 24.06
N ALA A 92 1.94 -10.70 23.08
CA ALA A 92 1.42 -9.93 21.95
C ALA A 92 0.45 -8.82 22.40
N ALA A 93 -0.37 -9.07 23.43
CA ALA A 93 -1.30 -8.08 23.96
C ALA A 93 -0.61 -6.91 24.68
N THR A 94 0.65 -7.07 25.12
CA THR A 94 1.41 -5.97 25.71
C THR A 94 1.92 -4.95 24.67
N GLU A 95 1.94 -5.33 23.39
CA GLU A 95 2.37 -4.45 22.30
C GLU A 95 1.18 -3.60 21.83
N VAL A 96 1.12 -2.36 22.34
CA VAL A 96 0.09 -1.38 22.01
C VAL A 96 0.58 -0.48 20.87
N ALA A 97 -0.22 -0.37 19.82
CA ALA A 97 0.02 0.59 18.73
C ALA A 97 -0.60 1.94 19.07
N ALA A 98 0.00 3.03 18.56
CA ALA A 98 -0.64 4.33 18.59
C ALA A 98 -1.98 4.29 17.82
N PRO A 99 -3.03 4.98 18.28
CA PRO A 99 -4.29 5.03 17.56
C PRO A 99 -4.07 5.68 16.19
N ALA A 100 -4.78 5.16 15.18
CA ALA A 100 -4.77 5.77 13.86
C ALA A 100 -5.49 7.14 13.91
N PRO A 101 -5.09 8.12 13.08
CA PRO A 101 -5.87 9.34 12.89
C PRO A 101 -7.28 9.02 12.43
N MET A 102 -8.29 9.82 12.80
CA MET A 102 -9.67 9.61 12.39
C MET A 102 -10.06 10.49 11.20
N VAL A 103 -11.05 10.03 10.45
CA VAL A 103 -11.72 10.69 9.33
C VAL A 103 -13.18 10.82 9.70
N GLN A 104 -13.72 12.03 9.64
CA GLN A 104 -15.11 12.32 9.94
C GLN A 104 -15.94 12.29 8.65
N LEU A 105 -17.08 11.61 8.69
CA LEU A 105 -18.07 11.56 7.61
C LEU A 105 -19.40 12.09 8.17
N GLU A 106 -20.17 12.81 7.36
CA GLU A 106 -21.44 13.40 7.79
C GLU A 106 -22.56 13.00 6.84
N SER A 107 -23.70 12.57 7.37
CA SER A 107 -24.90 12.28 6.60
C SER A 107 -26.11 13.00 7.19
N SER A 108 -26.86 13.67 6.32
CA SER A 108 -28.14 14.32 6.62
C SER A 108 -29.34 13.38 6.46
N GLY A 109 -29.12 12.15 5.99
CA GLY A 109 -30.14 11.12 5.81
C GLY A 109 -30.87 11.14 4.46
N THR A 110 -30.27 11.72 3.41
CA THR A 110 -30.84 11.60 2.04
C THR A 110 -30.44 10.26 1.41
N ILE A 111 -31.42 9.44 1.03
CA ILE A 111 -31.18 8.10 0.49
C ILE A 111 -31.78 7.90 -0.90
N LEU A 112 -31.00 7.28 -1.79
CA LEU A 112 -31.49 6.77 -3.06
C LEU A 112 -31.59 5.25 -3.01
N ILE A 113 -32.81 4.71 -3.19
CA ILE A 113 -33.09 3.28 -3.25
C ILE A 113 -33.23 2.86 -4.70
N TYR A 114 -32.38 1.94 -5.15
CA TYR A 114 -32.33 1.46 -6.52
C TYR A 114 -32.70 -0.02 -6.61
N GLY A 115 -33.65 -0.40 -7.46
CA GLY A 115 -33.95 -1.82 -7.68
C GLY A 115 -35.00 -2.06 -8.76
N ARG A 116 -35.48 -3.31 -8.85
CA ARG A 116 -36.23 -3.80 -10.02
C ARG A 116 -37.59 -4.43 -9.72
N ASP A 117 -38.03 -4.44 -8.47
CA ASP A 117 -39.27 -5.08 -8.03
C ASP A 117 -39.91 -4.33 -6.85
N GLU A 118 -41.01 -4.87 -6.32
CA GLU A 118 -41.76 -4.28 -5.22
C GLU A 118 -40.96 -4.13 -3.91
N ALA A 119 -39.84 -4.85 -3.74
CA ALA A 119 -39.02 -4.75 -2.55
C ALA A 119 -38.43 -3.34 -2.38
N VAL A 120 -38.22 -2.62 -3.48
CA VAL A 120 -37.77 -1.21 -3.47
C VAL A 120 -38.80 -0.30 -2.82
N MET A 121 -40.09 -0.52 -3.12
CA MET A 121 -41.18 0.24 -2.50
C MET A 121 -41.33 -0.10 -1.03
N GLN A 122 -41.22 -1.39 -0.68
CA GLN A 122 -41.26 -1.83 0.71
C GLN A 122 -40.12 -1.20 1.53
N ALA A 123 -38.90 -1.15 0.97
CA ALA A 123 -37.77 -0.48 1.61
C ALA A 123 -38.01 1.03 1.77
N GLY A 124 -38.56 1.69 0.74
CA GLY A 124 -38.94 3.12 0.81
C GLY A 124 -39.97 3.40 1.91
N ASP A 125 -41.02 2.57 2.00
CA ASP A 125 -42.06 2.70 3.02
C ASP A 125 -41.52 2.48 4.45
N LEU A 126 -40.53 1.62 4.63
CA LEU A 126 -39.87 1.40 5.92
C LEU A 126 -38.94 2.55 6.33
N LEU A 127 -38.45 3.34 5.36
CA LEU A 127 -37.44 4.37 5.59
C LEU A 127 -37.97 5.81 5.57
N LYS A 128 -39.13 6.07 4.96
CA LYS A 128 -39.67 7.42 4.73
C LYS A 128 -39.89 8.27 5.99
N GLU A 129 -40.10 7.64 7.15
CA GLU A 129 -40.27 8.36 8.43
C GLU A 129 -38.92 8.75 9.08
N HIS A 130 -37.81 8.25 8.54
CA HIS A 130 -36.47 8.40 9.11
C HIS A 130 -35.46 9.06 8.15
N LEU A 131 -35.65 8.89 6.84
CA LEU A 131 -34.74 9.35 5.78
C LEU A 131 -35.51 10.11 4.71
N ASP A 132 -34.82 11.02 4.01
CA ASP A 132 -35.35 11.65 2.80
C ASP A 132 -35.16 10.70 1.61
N VAL A 133 -36.24 9.98 1.27
CA VAL A 133 -36.21 8.84 0.34
C VAL A 133 -36.45 9.29 -1.09
N THR A 134 -35.63 8.78 -2.02
CA THR A 134 -35.93 8.76 -3.45
C THR A 134 -35.86 7.32 -3.97
N VAL A 135 -36.90 6.88 -4.68
CA VAL A 135 -36.95 5.55 -5.29
C VAL A 135 -36.66 5.63 -6.78
N LEU A 136 -35.64 4.89 -7.22
CA LEU A 136 -35.27 4.74 -8.62
C LEU A 136 -35.49 3.29 -9.08
N ILE A 137 -36.35 3.13 -10.09
CA ILE A 137 -36.73 1.84 -10.65
C ILE A 137 -35.85 1.53 -11.87
N ALA A 138 -35.14 0.41 -11.82
CA ALA A 138 -34.28 -0.09 -12.88
C ALA A 138 -35.11 -0.65 -14.06
N PRO A 139 -34.97 -0.12 -15.30
CA PRO A 139 -35.63 -0.70 -16.47
C PRO A 139 -35.17 -2.14 -16.75
N PRO A 140 -36.03 -3.03 -17.27
CA PRO A 140 -37.41 -2.80 -17.73
C PRO A 140 -38.48 -3.15 -16.68
N ALA A 141 -38.20 -2.99 -15.38
CA ALA A 141 -39.12 -3.38 -14.31
C ALA A 141 -40.52 -2.76 -14.46
N VAL A 142 -41.54 -3.56 -14.15
CA VAL A 142 -42.95 -3.14 -14.17
C VAL A 142 -43.50 -3.33 -12.75
N ILE A 143 -43.79 -2.23 -12.08
CA ILE A 143 -44.23 -2.21 -10.68
C ILE A 143 -45.61 -1.55 -10.60
N ALA A 144 -46.49 -2.07 -9.74
CA ALA A 144 -47.78 -1.47 -9.49
C ALA A 144 -47.63 -0.09 -8.81
N PRO A 145 -48.43 0.93 -9.17
CA PRO A 145 -48.37 2.22 -8.51
C PRO A 145 -48.76 2.07 -7.02
N PRO A 146 -48.04 2.74 -6.09
CA PRO A 146 -48.39 2.70 -4.67
C PRO A 146 -49.72 3.42 -4.42
N ARG A 147 -50.34 3.15 -3.27
CA ARG A 147 -51.61 3.80 -2.88
C ARG A 147 -51.44 5.30 -2.64
N SER A 148 -50.34 5.69 -2.03
CA SER A 148 -49.87 7.07 -1.88
C SER A 148 -48.39 7.12 -2.25
N ALA A 149 -47.96 8.19 -2.92
CA ALA A 149 -46.56 8.43 -3.21
C ALA A 149 -46.06 9.50 -2.24
N ASP A 150 -45.52 9.06 -1.10
CA ASP A 150 -45.02 9.96 -0.05
C ASP A 150 -43.56 10.40 -0.30
N TYR A 151 -42.94 9.89 -1.37
CA TYR A 151 -41.59 10.18 -1.82
C TYR A 151 -41.50 10.14 -3.36
N PRO A 152 -40.49 10.81 -3.97
CA PRO A 152 -40.28 10.78 -5.41
C PRO A 152 -39.99 9.38 -5.94
N ILE A 153 -40.68 9.00 -7.03
CA ILE A 153 -40.49 7.75 -7.76
C ILE A 153 -40.09 8.07 -9.20
N ALA A 154 -38.96 7.54 -9.64
CA ALA A 154 -38.46 7.70 -11.01
C ALA A 154 -38.02 6.36 -11.60
N LYS A 155 -37.90 6.29 -12.92
CA LYS A 155 -37.16 5.22 -13.62
C LYS A 155 -35.79 5.73 -14.07
N GLY A 156 -34.84 4.82 -14.19
CA GLY A 156 -33.56 5.11 -14.83
C GLY A 156 -32.53 4.01 -14.64
N ARG A 157 -31.48 4.05 -15.46
CA ARG A 157 -30.31 3.19 -15.34
C ARG A 157 -29.15 4.01 -14.79
N ILE A 158 -28.61 3.60 -13.64
CA ILE A 158 -27.40 4.24 -13.10
C ILE A 158 -26.21 3.84 -13.98
N SER A 159 -25.54 4.82 -14.59
CA SER A 159 -24.36 4.61 -15.44
C SER A 159 -23.05 5.00 -14.75
N GLY A 160 -23.12 5.71 -13.62
CA GLY A 160 -21.95 5.98 -12.78
C GLY A 160 -22.31 6.37 -11.36
N VAL A 161 -21.49 5.93 -10.41
CA VAL A 161 -21.55 6.29 -8.99
C VAL A 161 -20.16 6.70 -8.53
N LYS A 162 -20.08 7.84 -7.83
CA LYS A 162 -18.85 8.34 -7.19
C LYS A 162 -19.18 8.87 -5.80
N GLY A 163 -18.15 9.07 -4.98
CA GLY A 163 -18.29 9.65 -3.64
C GLY A 163 -18.36 8.60 -2.53
N HIS A 164 -18.82 9.02 -1.36
CA HIS A 164 -18.83 8.23 -0.12
C HIS A 164 -20.09 8.56 0.69
N LEU A 165 -20.26 7.90 1.85
CA LEU A 165 -21.30 8.25 2.83
C LEU A 165 -21.35 9.77 3.05
N GLY A 166 -22.51 10.38 2.78
CA GLY A 166 -22.72 11.83 2.89
C GLY A 166 -22.51 12.65 1.62
N ALA A 167 -21.92 12.06 0.58
CA ALA A 167 -21.52 12.79 -0.63
C ALA A 167 -21.47 11.88 -1.86
N PHE A 168 -22.52 11.07 -2.10
CA PHE A 168 -22.62 10.32 -3.35
C PHE A 168 -23.10 11.21 -4.50
N GLU A 169 -22.46 11.04 -5.66
CA GLU A 169 -22.90 11.59 -6.94
C GLU A 169 -23.23 10.43 -7.90
N LEU A 170 -24.44 10.47 -8.45
CA LEU A 170 -24.95 9.46 -9.38
C LEU A 170 -25.25 10.09 -10.74
N VAL A 171 -24.92 9.36 -11.80
CA VAL A 171 -25.31 9.65 -13.18
C VAL A 171 -26.36 8.62 -13.61
N VAL A 172 -27.53 9.11 -14.02
CA VAL A 172 -28.69 8.29 -14.38
C VAL A 172 -29.08 8.55 -15.83
N ASP A 173 -29.09 7.50 -16.63
CA ASP A 173 -29.60 7.48 -17.99
C ASP A 173 -31.05 6.99 -18.04
N GLU A 174 -31.75 7.34 -19.12
CA GLU A 174 -33.18 7.05 -19.30
C GLU A 174 -34.07 7.58 -18.15
N PHE A 175 -33.60 8.62 -17.44
CA PHE A 175 -34.29 9.19 -16.30
C PHE A 175 -35.65 9.75 -16.69
N ALA A 176 -36.70 9.32 -16.01
CA ALA A 176 -38.02 9.93 -16.11
C ALA A 176 -38.81 9.74 -14.81
N GLU A 177 -39.60 10.74 -14.44
CA GLU A 177 -40.47 10.70 -13.27
C GLU A 177 -41.74 9.89 -13.54
N ALA A 178 -42.26 9.26 -12.49
CA ALA A 178 -43.52 8.53 -12.55
C ALA A 178 -44.70 9.47 -12.83
N ALA A 179 -45.59 9.06 -13.73
CA ALA A 179 -46.80 9.80 -14.04
C ALA A 179 -47.85 9.59 -12.95
N PRO A 180 -48.46 10.67 -12.40
CA PRO A 180 -49.50 10.56 -11.36
C PRO A 180 -50.75 9.77 -11.79
N SER A 181 -51.00 9.63 -13.09
CA SER A 181 -52.16 8.94 -13.67
C SER A 181 -51.95 7.43 -13.90
N SER A 182 -50.88 6.86 -13.33
CA SER A 182 -50.59 5.42 -13.40
C SER A 182 -51.72 4.58 -12.78
N ARG A 183 -52.14 3.49 -13.45
CA ARG A 183 -53.26 2.64 -13.00
C ARG A 183 -52.87 1.20 -12.68
N ARG A 184 -52.44 0.43 -13.70
CA ARG A 184 -52.07 -0.99 -13.54
C ARG A 184 -50.58 -1.18 -13.24
N ALA A 185 -49.77 -0.29 -13.79
CA ALA A 185 -48.33 -0.23 -13.61
C ALA A 185 -47.91 1.25 -13.65
N LEU A 186 -46.77 1.56 -13.03
CA LEU A 186 -46.14 2.86 -13.13
C LEU A 186 -45.80 3.16 -14.60
N THR A 187 -46.35 4.26 -15.10
CA THR A 187 -45.95 4.86 -16.37
C THR A 187 -45.03 6.04 -16.09
N PHE A 188 -44.15 6.36 -17.02
CA PHE A 188 -43.12 7.39 -16.83
C PHE A 188 -43.18 8.38 -17.98
N GLY A 189 -42.79 9.63 -17.69
CA GLY A 189 -42.72 10.69 -18.69
C GLY A 189 -41.58 10.51 -19.71
N SER A 190 -41.28 11.60 -20.43
CA SER A 190 -40.18 11.65 -21.38
C SER A 190 -38.83 11.41 -20.70
N SER A 191 -38.06 10.47 -21.23
CA SER A 191 -36.76 10.11 -20.67
C SER A 191 -35.64 11.04 -21.13
N ARG A 192 -34.69 11.31 -20.23
CA ARG A 192 -33.45 12.05 -20.53
C ARG A 192 -32.24 11.28 -20.02
N ASN A 193 -31.11 11.45 -20.72
CA ASN A 193 -29.84 10.84 -20.33
C ASN A 193 -28.98 11.82 -19.52
N ASN A 194 -27.99 11.29 -18.82
CA ASN A 194 -27.02 12.07 -18.03
C ASN A 194 -27.68 12.96 -16.96
N ALA A 195 -28.77 12.50 -16.34
CA ALA A 195 -29.34 13.15 -15.18
C ALA A 195 -28.40 12.96 -13.97
N ARG A 196 -28.21 14.02 -13.18
CA ARG A 196 -27.34 13.98 -11.98
C ARG A 196 -28.19 13.99 -10.73
N SER A 197 -27.84 13.16 -9.77
CA SER A 197 -28.47 13.09 -8.45
C SER A 197 -27.40 13.00 -7.38
N THR A 198 -27.65 13.61 -6.22
CA THR A 198 -26.78 13.54 -5.05
C THR A 198 -27.56 12.97 -3.88
N CYS A 199 -26.93 12.11 -3.09
CA CYS A 199 -27.51 11.57 -1.87
C CYS A 199 -26.41 11.19 -0.88
N ASP A 200 -26.77 10.93 0.36
CA ASP A 200 -25.82 10.51 1.38
C ASP A 200 -25.65 8.99 1.41
N ILE A 201 -26.71 8.25 1.08
CA ILE A 201 -26.79 6.80 1.16
C ILE A 201 -27.34 6.25 -0.15
N VAL A 202 -26.80 5.13 -0.62
CA VAL A 202 -27.30 4.38 -1.77
C VAL A 202 -27.68 2.97 -1.31
N LEU A 203 -28.94 2.59 -1.52
CA LEU A 203 -29.44 1.24 -1.23
C LEU A 203 -29.73 0.50 -2.53
N ASP A 204 -28.88 -0.46 -2.89
CA ASP A 204 -28.97 -1.27 -4.11
C ASP A 204 -29.66 -2.62 -3.84
N LEU A 205 -30.87 -2.75 -4.36
CA LEU A 205 -31.75 -3.93 -4.32
C LEU A 205 -31.96 -4.51 -5.72
N THR A 206 -31.07 -4.25 -6.67
CA THR A 206 -31.23 -4.74 -8.05
C THR A 206 -30.97 -6.24 -8.18
N GLY A 207 -30.19 -6.83 -7.27
CA GLY A 207 -29.64 -8.19 -7.41
C GLY A 207 -28.60 -8.35 -8.53
N GLY A 208 -28.26 -7.29 -9.26
CA GLY A 208 -27.27 -7.28 -10.33
C GLY A 208 -25.83 -7.09 -9.83
N PRO A 209 -24.83 -6.99 -10.71
CA PRO A 209 -23.47 -6.59 -10.33
C PRO A 209 -23.49 -5.28 -9.54
N ALA A 210 -22.63 -5.16 -8.53
CA ALA A 210 -22.52 -3.94 -7.74
C ALA A 210 -22.19 -2.74 -8.63
N LEU A 211 -22.77 -1.58 -8.29
CA LEU A 211 -22.55 -0.32 -9.00
C LEU A 211 -21.15 0.27 -8.75
N ILE A 212 -20.46 -0.24 -7.74
CA ILE A 212 -19.12 0.16 -7.34
C ILE A 212 -18.18 -1.04 -7.32
N PRO A 213 -16.85 -0.85 -7.51
CA PRO A 213 -15.90 -1.94 -7.74
C PRO A 213 -15.71 -2.94 -6.56
N ALA A 214 -16.20 -2.62 -5.36
CA ALA A 214 -16.23 -3.52 -4.21
C ALA A 214 -17.32 -3.11 -3.22
N ASP A 215 -17.90 -4.10 -2.51
CA ASP A 215 -18.91 -3.91 -1.44
C ASP A 215 -18.27 -3.46 -0.13
N LEU A 216 -17.48 -2.39 -0.23
CA LEU A 216 -16.63 -1.87 0.83
C LEU A 216 -16.88 -0.40 1.14
N ARG A 217 -17.78 0.25 0.39
CA ARG A 217 -18.01 1.68 0.48
C ARG A 217 -19.01 1.97 1.60
N ASP A 218 -18.57 2.76 2.57
CA ASP A 218 -19.47 3.30 3.59
C ASP A 218 -20.62 4.06 2.91
N GLY A 219 -21.86 3.78 3.33
CA GLY A 219 -23.07 4.38 2.77
C GLY A 219 -23.60 3.74 1.47
N TYR A 220 -22.87 2.83 0.83
CA TYR A 220 -23.41 1.96 -0.21
C TYR A 220 -23.83 0.63 0.40
N LEU A 221 -25.12 0.35 0.40
CA LEU A 221 -25.71 -0.85 1.00
C LEU A 221 -26.33 -1.70 -0.09
N ARG A 222 -26.09 -3.01 -0.07
CA ARG A 222 -26.59 -3.93 -1.09
C ARG A 222 -27.20 -5.17 -0.47
N ALA A 223 -28.36 -5.57 -0.98
CA ALA A 223 -28.99 -6.85 -0.66
C ALA A 223 -29.55 -7.52 -1.91
N ASP A 224 -29.61 -8.84 -1.89
CA ASP A 224 -30.32 -9.60 -2.91
C ASP A 224 -31.83 -9.46 -2.68
N PRO A 225 -32.61 -8.94 -3.65
CA PRO A 225 -34.07 -8.82 -3.52
C PRO A 225 -34.78 -10.17 -3.29
N GLY A 226 -34.13 -11.30 -3.61
CA GLY A 226 -34.65 -12.64 -3.32
C GLY A 226 -34.59 -13.06 -1.85
N HIS A 227 -33.92 -12.30 -0.98
CA HIS A 227 -33.68 -12.64 0.43
C HIS A 227 -34.25 -11.58 1.39
N PRO A 228 -35.51 -11.72 1.85
CA PRO A 228 -36.19 -10.70 2.67
C PRO A 228 -35.44 -10.32 3.96
N SER A 229 -34.78 -11.27 4.60
CA SER A 229 -33.97 -11.00 5.80
C SER A 229 -32.76 -10.11 5.50
N ALA A 230 -32.11 -10.29 4.35
CA ALA A 230 -30.99 -9.46 3.92
C ALA A 230 -31.45 -8.03 3.62
N ILE A 231 -32.61 -7.87 2.98
CA ILE A 231 -33.23 -6.56 2.73
C ILE A 231 -33.52 -5.84 4.04
N LEU A 232 -34.14 -6.52 5.00
CA LEU A 232 -34.44 -5.93 6.30
C LEU A 232 -33.17 -5.49 7.05
N GLN A 233 -32.11 -6.30 6.99
CA GLN A 233 -30.82 -5.95 7.60
C GLN A 233 -30.22 -4.67 6.99
N VAL A 234 -30.20 -4.55 5.66
CA VAL A 234 -29.67 -3.34 5.01
C VAL A 234 -30.56 -2.12 5.20
N VAL A 235 -31.88 -2.29 5.28
CA VAL A 235 -32.83 -1.21 5.61
C VAL A 235 -32.58 -0.69 7.03
N LEU A 236 -32.45 -1.57 8.02
CA LEU A 236 -32.11 -1.17 9.39
C LEU A 236 -30.76 -0.46 9.45
N LYS A 237 -29.76 -0.99 8.73
CA LYS A 237 -28.45 -0.34 8.63
C LYS A 237 -28.55 1.05 7.99
N ALA A 238 -29.34 1.21 6.92
CA ALA A 238 -29.53 2.50 6.26
C ALA A 238 -30.13 3.55 7.20
N ARG A 239 -31.13 3.15 8.00
CA ARG A 239 -31.77 4.02 8.98
C ARG A 239 -30.78 4.56 10.01
N ASP A 240 -29.80 3.75 10.39
CA ASP A 240 -28.82 4.09 11.42
C ASP A 240 -27.61 4.89 10.85
N LEU A 241 -27.62 5.26 9.56
CA LEU A 241 -26.58 6.04 8.89
C LEU A 241 -26.85 7.56 8.85
N VAL A 242 -27.51 8.12 9.87
CA VAL A 242 -27.76 9.57 10.00
C VAL A 242 -26.88 10.17 11.10
N GLY A 243 -26.21 11.29 10.81
CA GLY A 243 -25.38 12.03 11.74
C GLY A 243 -23.90 12.00 11.38
N THR A 244 -23.05 12.10 12.40
CA THR A 244 -21.60 12.15 12.26
C THR A 244 -20.98 10.78 12.57
N PHE A 245 -20.16 10.30 11.65
CA PHE A 245 -19.44 9.05 11.76
C PHE A 245 -17.94 9.31 11.76
N GLU A 246 -17.20 8.45 12.44
CA GLU A 246 -15.74 8.49 12.39
C GLU A 246 -15.22 7.13 11.95
N LYS A 247 -14.19 7.13 11.10
CA LYS A 247 -13.42 5.94 10.78
C LYS A 247 -11.93 6.22 10.81
N PRO A 248 -11.08 5.21 11.05
CA PRO A 248 -9.65 5.38 10.94
C PRO A 248 -9.22 5.82 9.53
N ARG A 249 -8.25 6.73 9.45
CA ARG A 249 -7.43 6.95 8.26
C ARG A 249 -6.46 5.78 8.16
N TYR A 250 -6.83 4.78 7.37
CA TYR A 250 -6.06 3.54 7.25
C TYR A 250 -4.70 3.68 6.56
N ILE A 251 -4.51 4.73 5.73
CA ILE A 251 -3.29 4.92 4.93
C ILE A 251 -2.65 6.28 5.26
N THR A 252 -1.36 6.24 5.58
CA THR A 252 -0.50 7.42 5.62
C THR A 252 0.28 7.51 4.31
N PHE A 253 0.29 8.69 3.68
CA PHE A 253 0.90 8.89 2.37
C PHE A 253 1.98 9.98 2.39
N ASP A 254 3.19 9.64 1.93
CA ASP A 254 4.31 10.55 1.69
C ASP A 254 4.60 10.65 0.19
N ALA A 255 4.25 11.80 -0.40
CA ALA A 255 4.47 12.06 -1.81
C ALA A 255 5.97 12.09 -2.20
N GLY A 256 6.87 12.43 -1.28
CA GLY A 256 8.31 12.51 -1.53
C GLY A 256 8.96 11.15 -1.78
N LEU A 257 8.33 10.07 -1.29
CA LEU A 257 8.77 8.69 -1.52
C LEU A 257 8.10 8.05 -2.74
N CYS A 258 7.15 8.72 -3.39
CA CYS A 258 6.33 8.11 -4.44
C CYS A 258 7.10 7.98 -5.77
N ALA A 259 7.11 6.77 -6.33
CA ALA A 259 7.74 6.47 -7.62
C ALA A 259 6.72 6.46 -8.79
N HIS A 260 5.53 7.02 -8.62
CA HIS A 260 4.44 6.91 -9.59
C HIS A 260 4.78 7.54 -10.93
N SER A 261 5.27 8.77 -10.92
CA SER A 261 5.60 9.49 -12.13
C SER A 261 6.71 10.49 -11.86
N ARG A 262 7.66 10.60 -12.80
CA ARG A 262 8.68 11.65 -12.78
C ARG A 262 8.90 12.15 -14.18
N SER A 263 8.98 13.47 -14.34
CA SER A 263 9.16 14.10 -15.67
C SER A 263 8.11 13.66 -16.70
N LYS A 264 6.84 13.49 -16.26
CA LYS A 264 5.70 13.04 -17.07
C LYS A 264 5.79 11.61 -17.60
N GLN A 265 6.76 10.80 -17.15
CA GLN A 265 6.81 9.38 -17.45
C GLN A 265 6.22 8.58 -16.29
N THR A 266 5.25 7.71 -16.61
CA THR A 266 4.69 6.76 -15.65
C THR A 266 5.76 5.73 -15.27
N GLY A 267 6.04 5.63 -13.97
CA GLY A 267 6.90 4.62 -13.37
C GLY A 267 6.06 3.54 -12.69
N CYS A 268 5.80 3.69 -11.39
CA CYS A 268 5.08 2.69 -10.60
C CYS A 268 3.55 2.92 -10.58
N THR A 269 2.75 1.88 -10.90
CA THR A 269 1.28 1.93 -10.80
C THR A 269 0.70 0.96 -9.76
N ARG A 270 1.54 0.24 -9.01
CA ARG A 270 1.14 -0.87 -8.15
C ARG A 270 -0.01 -0.57 -7.19
N CYS A 271 -0.03 0.61 -6.58
CA CYS A 271 -1.11 0.99 -5.66
C CYS A 271 -2.44 1.22 -6.39
N LEU A 272 -2.41 1.86 -7.57
CA LEU A 272 -3.58 2.09 -8.43
C LEU A 272 -4.20 0.77 -8.86
N ASP A 273 -3.35 -0.17 -9.29
CA ASP A 273 -3.78 -1.49 -9.77
C ASP A 273 -4.29 -2.40 -8.64
N SER A 274 -4.00 -2.07 -7.38
CA SER A 274 -4.32 -2.88 -6.20
C SER A 274 -5.51 -2.38 -5.38
N CYS A 275 -6.12 -1.24 -5.72
CA CYS A 275 -7.14 -0.63 -4.87
C CYS A 275 -8.55 -1.11 -5.27
N PRO A 276 -9.16 -2.07 -4.55
CA PRO A 276 -10.51 -2.53 -4.86
C PRO A 276 -11.58 -1.46 -4.57
N ALA A 277 -11.29 -0.54 -3.65
CA ALA A 277 -12.22 0.54 -3.30
C ALA A 277 -12.23 1.66 -4.35
N GLY A 278 -11.25 1.77 -5.25
CA GLY A 278 -11.14 2.93 -6.15
C GLY A 278 -10.80 4.24 -5.43
N ALA A 279 -10.06 4.16 -4.31
CA ALA A 279 -9.64 5.30 -3.48
C ALA A 279 -8.44 6.07 -4.02
N ILE A 280 -7.77 5.54 -5.04
CA ILE A 280 -6.46 6.04 -5.48
C ILE A 280 -6.58 6.57 -6.91
N THR A 281 -6.11 7.79 -7.12
CA THR A 281 -6.10 8.43 -8.44
C THR A 281 -4.73 9.03 -8.76
N PRO A 282 -4.32 9.13 -10.03
CA PRO A 282 -3.10 9.84 -10.42
C PRO A 282 -3.19 11.34 -10.08
N ALA A 283 -2.10 11.92 -9.56
CA ALA A 283 -2.01 13.32 -9.17
C ALA A 283 -0.63 13.90 -9.54
N GLY A 284 -0.35 14.02 -10.84
CA GLY A 284 0.92 14.56 -11.34
C GLY A 284 2.09 13.58 -11.18
N ASN A 285 3.04 13.91 -10.29
CA ASN A 285 4.22 13.07 -10.02
C ASN A 285 3.97 12.03 -8.91
N HIS A 286 2.84 12.11 -8.22
CA HIS A 286 2.42 11.16 -7.19
C HIS A 286 0.98 10.69 -7.45
N VAL A 287 0.44 9.90 -6.54
CA VAL A 287 -0.99 9.55 -6.50
C VAL A 287 -1.68 10.34 -5.39
N ALA A 288 -2.99 10.46 -5.45
CA ALA A 288 -3.83 10.93 -4.35
C ALA A 288 -4.61 9.74 -3.78
N ILE A 289 -4.68 9.64 -2.45
CA ILE A 289 -5.45 8.61 -1.75
C ILE A 289 -6.55 9.32 -0.98
N ASP A 290 -7.79 9.07 -1.37
CA ASP A 290 -8.97 9.61 -0.73
C ASP A 290 -9.32 8.77 0.51
N ALA A 291 -9.24 9.39 1.69
CA ALA A 291 -9.47 8.72 2.97
C ALA A 291 -10.96 8.49 3.26
N ASP A 292 -11.84 9.31 2.68
CA ASP A 292 -13.30 9.21 2.83
C ASP A 292 -13.82 8.01 2.04
N ILE A 293 -13.16 7.72 0.91
CA ILE A 293 -13.39 6.55 0.07
C ILE A 293 -12.69 5.28 0.60
N CYS A 294 -11.52 5.43 1.24
CA CYS A 294 -10.70 4.29 1.65
C CYS A 294 -11.47 3.34 2.59
N ALA A 295 -11.44 2.05 2.26
CA ALA A 295 -12.08 1.00 3.04
C ALA A 295 -11.12 0.19 3.92
N GLY A 296 -9.83 0.54 3.96
CA GLY A 296 -8.88 -0.06 4.89
C GLY A 296 -8.34 -1.46 4.56
N CYS A 297 -8.51 -1.99 3.34
CA CYS A 297 -7.97 -3.31 2.97
C CYS A 297 -6.42 -3.44 3.02
N GLY A 298 -5.68 -2.33 3.04
CA GLY A 298 -4.21 -2.33 3.18
C GLY A 298 -3.40 -2.78 1.96
N GLN A 299 -4.02 -3.22 0.86
CA GLN A 299 -3.29 -3.74 -0.31
C GLN A 299 -2.35 -2.72 -0.96
N CYS A 300 -2.73 -1.44 -0.99
CA CYS A 300 -1.88 -0.39 -1.54
C CYS A 300 -0.63 -0.14 -0.67
N ALA A 301 -0.76 -0.23 0.66
CA ALA A 301 0.37 -0.14 1.58
C ALA A 301 1.30 -1.33 1.35
N THR A 302 0.77 -2.56 1.30
CA THR A 302 1.52 -3.79 1.00
C THR A 302 2.23 -3.73 -0.36
N ALA A 303 1.56 -3.24 -1.40
CA ALA A 303 2.09 -3.16 -2.75
C ALA A 303 3.11 -2.03 -2.95
N CYS A 304 3.15 -1.02 -2.07
CA CYS A 304 4.06 0.11 -2.18
C CYS A 304 5.49 -0.29 -1.73
N PRO A 305 6.48 -0.33 -2.64
CA PRO A 305 7.83 -0.78 -2.28
C PRO A 305 8.71 0.32 -1.68
N THR A 306 8.38 1.60 -1.92
CA THR A 306 9.11 2.73 -1.35
C THR A 306 8.68 3.05 0.08
N GLY A 307 7.51 2.58 0.50
CA GLY A 307 6.87 3.00 1.75
C GLY A 307 6.13 4.34 1.63
N ALA A 308 5.94 4.88 0.42
CA ALA A 308 5.16 6.10 0.20
C ALA A 308 3.71 5.96 0.68
N ALA A 309 3.08 4.81 0.46
CA ALA A 309 1.84 4.45 1.13
C ALA A 309 2.18 3.44 2.24
N SER A 310 1.82 3.78 3.47
CA SER A 310 1.99 2.95 4.67
C SER A 310 0.66 2.76 5.36
N TYR A 311 0.50 1.61 6.02
CA TYR A 311 -0.70 1.30 6.77
C TYR A 311 -0.65 1.96 8.15
N ALA A 312 -1.79 2.37 8.68
CA ALA A 312 -1.85 3.12 9.94
C ALA A 312 -2.56 2.37 11.09
N LEU A 313 -3.16 1.19 10.84
CA LEU A 313 -4.02 0.50 11.81
C LEU A 313 -3.75 -1.03 11.94
N PRO A 314 -2.66 -1.45 12.58
CA PRO A 314 -1.58 -0.62 13.11
C PRO A 314 -0.51 -0.33 12.05
N PRO A 315 0.42 0.61 12.33
CA PRO A 315 1.62 0.78 11.53
C PRO A 315 2.46 -0.52 11.43
N GLU A 316 3.22 -0.67 10.35
CA GLU A 316 3.92 -1.93 10.04
C GLU A 316 4.92 -2.32 11.11
N ASP A 317 5.64 -1.34 11.68
CA ASP A 317 6.60 -1.58 12.75
C ASP A 317 5.91 -2.12 14.02
N ALA A 318 4.73 -1.62 14.36
CA ALA A 318 3.90 -2.08 15.47
C ALA A 318 3.37 -3.49 15.22
N LEU A 319 2.92 -3.78 14.01
CA LEU A 319 2.49 -5.13 13.62
C LEU A 319 3.62 -6.14 13.80
N VAL A 320 4.83 -5.80 13.33
CA VAL A 320 6.02 -6.66 13.46
C VAL A 320 6.51 -6.75 14.91
N ARG A 321 6.38 -5.69 15.72
CA ARG A 321 6.65 -5.76 17.17
C ARG A 321 5.72 -6.76 17.86
N LYS A 322 4.43 -6.75 17.52
CA LYS A 322 3.44 -7.69 18.04
C LYS A 322 3.79 -9.13 17.66
N LEU A 323 4.12 -9.39 16.39
CA LEU A 323 4.61 -10.70 15.94
C LEU A 323 5.87 -11.15 16.67
N ARG A 324 6.82 -10.23 16.85
CA ARG A 324 8.05 -10.47 17.61
C ARG A 324 7.77 -10.88 19.04
N ALA A 325 6.94 -10.11 19.76
CA ALA A 325 6.58 -10.42 21.14
C ALA A 325 5.92 -11.80 21.26
N MET A 326 4.99 -12.10 20.34
CA MET A 326 4.30 -13.38 20.26
C MET A 326 5.26 -14.56 20.08
N LEU A 327 6.10 -14.53 19.03
CA LEU A 327 6.96 -15.65 18.66
C LEU A 327 8.13 -15.86 19.65
N LEU A 328 8.67 -14.77 20.21
CA LEU A 328 9.70 -14.88 21.24
C LEU A 328 9.15 -15.50 22.52
N ALA A 329 7.98 -15.04 22.99
CA ALA A 329 7.36 -15.59 24.19
C ALA A 329 6.95 -17.06 24.00
N TYR A 330 6.42 -17.41 22.81
CA TYR A 330 6.11 -18.80 22.46
C TYR A 330 7.33 -19.71 22.62
N ARG A 331 8.46 -19.32 22.02
CA ARG A 331 9.72 -20.08 22.09
C ARG A 331 10.31 -20.13 23.50
N GLN A 332 10.27 -19.01 24.23
CA GLN A 332 10.77 -18.94 25.62
C GLN A 332 9.97 -19.81 26.58
N ALA A 333 8.69 -20.04 26.26
CA ALA A 333 7.81 -20.94 26.97
C ALA A 333 7.93 -22.40 26.48
N ASP A 334 8.96 -22.75 25.71
CA ASP A 334 9.23 -24.09 25.15
C ASP A 334 8.24 -24.54 24.05
N GLY A 335 7.58 -23.58 23.40
CA GLY A 335 6.77 -23.84 22.22
C GLY A 335 7.62 -24.19 21.01
N GLU A 336 7.19 -25.20 20.25
CA GLU A 336 7.84 -25.66 19.02
C GLU A 336 6.90 -25.57 17.82
N ARG A 337 7.48 -25.45 16.61
CA ARG A 337 6.74 -25.52 15.34
C ARG A 337 5.53 -24.58 15.24
N ALA A 338 5.74 -23.32 15.66
CA ALA A 338 4.70 -22.30 15.64
C ALA A 338 4.11 -22.09 14.24
N VAL A 339 2.79 -22.08 14.14
CA VAL A 339 2.04 -21.69 12.94
C VAL A 339 1.28 -20.42 13.28
N VAL A 340 1.49 -19.34 12.52
CA VAL A 340 0.71 -18.10 12.71
C VAL A 340 -0.52 -18.16 11.81
N LEU A 341 -1.71 -18.08 12.40
CA LEU A 341 -2.99 -17.95 11.70
C LEU A 341 -3.38 -16.47 11.65
N VAL A 342 -3.12 -15.82 10.52
CA VAL A 342 -3.54 -14.43 10.29
C VAL A 342 -5.02 -14.43 9.95
N HIS A 343 -5.79 -13.60 10.66
CA HIS A 343 -7.22 -13.47 10.43
C HIS A 343 -7.71 -12.04 10.76
N ASP A 344 -8.78 -11.59 10.12
CA ASP A 344 -9.50 -10.40 10.58
C ASP A 344 -10.46 -10.73 11.73
N GLU A 345 -10.79 -9.73 12.54
CA GLU A 345 -11.66 -9.89 13.70
C GLU A 345 -13.11 -10.16 13.30
N SER A 346 -13.58 -9.60 12.18
CA SER A 346 -14.96 -9.71 11.71
C SER A 346 -15.34 -11.08 11.13
N HIS A 347 -14.34 -11.90 10.82
CA HIS A 347 -14.50 -13.22 10.20
C HIS A 347 -13.85 -14.32 11.04
N GLY A 348 -12.56 -14.18 11.34
CA GLY A 348 -11.79 -15.25 11.97
C GLY A 348 -12.14 -15.47 13.43
N ALA A 349 -12.42 -14.41 14.18
CA ALA A 349 -12.75 -14.55 15.60
C ALA A 349 -14.03 -15.38 15.83
N PRO A 350 -15.16 -15.14 15.12
CA PRO A 350 -16.33 -16.03 15.19
C PRO A 350 -16.05 -17.50 14.88
N LEU A 351 -15.19 -17.80 13.89
CA LEU A 351 -14.83 -19.19 13.55
C LEU A 351 -13.98 -19.84 14.64
N ILE A 352 -13.01 -19.11 15.20
CA ILE A 352 -12.18 -19.57 16.31
C ILE A 352 -13.04 -19.80 17.56
N ASP A 353 -13.98 -18.90 17.85
CA ASP A 353 -14.90 -19.03 18.97
C ASP A 353 -15.84 -20.23 18.80
N ALA A 354 -16.35 -20.47 17.59
CA ALA A 354 -17.16 -21.63 17.26
C ALA A 354 -16.37 -22.94 17.45
N LEU A 355 -15.14 -22.99 16.93
CA LEU A 355 -14.23 -24.12 17.12
C LEU A 355 -13.97 -24.42 18.60
N ALA A 356 -13.76 -23.38 19.40
CA ALA A 356 -13.48 -23.54 20.82
C ALA A 356 -14.69 -24.04 21.64
N ARG A 357 -15.90 -23.67 21.22
CA ARG A 357 -17.14 -23.97 21.95
C ARG A 357 -17.77 -25.30 21.55
N PHE A 358 -17.70 -25.63 20.26
CA PHE A 358 -18.44 -26.74 19.68
C PHE A 358 -17.55 -27.79 19.02
N GLY A 359 -16.27 -27.49 18.81
CA GLY A 359 -15.29 -28.41 18.21
C GLY A 359 -14.07 -28.63 19.10
N ASP A 360 -12.95 -28.94 18.45
CA ASP A 360 -11.70 -29.30 19.11
C ASP A 360 -10.83 -28.11 19.53
N GLY A 361 -11.28 -26.88 19.29
CA GLY A 361 -10.48 -25.66 19.44
C GLY A 361 -9.27 -25.59 18.52
N LEU A 362 -8.51 -24.50 18.62
CA LEU A 362 -7.26 -24.35 17.84
C LEU A 362 -6.14 -25.22 18.42
N PRO A 363 -5.29 -25.84 17.58
CA PRO A 363 -4.13 -26.61 18.04
C PRO A 363 -3.16 -25.78 18.89
N ALA A 364 -2.40 -26.44 19.78
CA ALA A 364 -1.47 -25.75 20.70
C ALA A 364 -0.34 -24.97 20.00
N ASN A 365 0.02 -25.35 18.77
CA ASN A 365 1.05 -24.67 17.99
C ASN A 365 0.50 -23.63 16.99
N VAL A 366 -0.83 -23.48 16.88
CA VAL A 366 -1.45 -22.47 16.00
C VAL A 366 -1.73 -21.21 16.80
N LEU A 367 -1.05 -20.12 16.47
CA LEU A 367 -1.13 -18.82 17.12
C LEU A 367 -2.05 -17.90 16.30
N PRO A 368 -3.28 -17.59 16.78
CA PRO A 368 -4.15 -16.65 16.09
C PRO A 368 -3.57 -15.23 16.20
N PHE A 369 -3.49 -14.55 15.06
CA PHE A 369 -2.94 -13.22 14.92
C PHE A 369 -3.95 -12.31 14.22
N SER A 370 -4.69 -11.56 15.03
CA SER A 370 -5.74 -10.64 14.56
C SER A 370 -5.15 -9.40 13.89
N VAL A 371 -5.68 -9.06 12.72
CA VAL A 371 -5.40 -7.87 11.91
C VAL A 371 -6.70 -7.16 11.53
N ASN A 372 -6.62 -5.91 11.04
CA ASN A 372 -7.81 -5.23 10.54
C ASN A 372 -8.31 -5.92 9.26
N GLU A 373 -7.40 -6.13 8.30
CA GLU A 373 -7.66 -6.90 7.08
C GLU A 373 -6.49 -7.82 6.75
N VAL A 374 -6.77 -9.05 6.32
CA VAL A 374 -5.72 -10.06 6.04
C VAL A 374 -4.79 -9.60 4.91
N THR A 375 -5.33 -8.84 3.95
CA THR A 375 -4.56 -8.29 2.83
C THR A 375 -3.62 -7.13 3.20
N GLN A 376 -3.66 -6.65 4.45
CA GLN A 376 -2.73 -5.64 4.97
C GLN A 376 -1.34 -6.24 5.27
N VAL A 377 -1.22 -7.57 5.37
CA VAL A 377 0.05 -8.21 5.73
C VAL A 377 1.00 -8.19 4.54
N GLY A 378 2.06 -7.39 4.65
CA GLY A 378 3.10 -7.28 3.65
C GLY A 378 4.28 -8.23 3.82
N LEU A 379 5.19 -8.17 2.85
CA LEU A 379 6.38 -9.03 2.80
C LEU A 379 7.26 -8.85 4.05
N GLU A 380 7.38 -7.63 4.57
CA GLU A 380 8.16 -7.33 5.77
C GLU A 380 7.67 -8.12 7.00
N SER A 381 6.35 -8.26 7.15
CA SER A 381 5.76 -9.01 8.26
C SER A 381 5.97 -10.51 8.12
N ILE A 382 5.83 -11.04 6.89
CA ILE A 382 6.07 -12.45 6.57
C ILE A 382 7.54 -12.80 6.84
N ILE A 383 8.48 -12.07 6.24
CA ILE A 383 9.92 -12.31 6.38
C ILE A 383 10.35 -12.18 7.85
N ALA A 384 9.83 -11.18 8.57
CA ALA A 384 10.12 -11.04 9.99
C ALA A 384 9.61 -12.23 10.82
N ALA A 385 8.40 -12.74 10.54
CA ALA A 385 7.87 -13.90 11.24
C ALA A 385 8.77 -15.14 11.08
N PHE A 386 9.29 -15.40 9.87
CA PHE A 386 10.25 -16.49 9.63
C PHE A 386 11.59 -16.24 10.30
N ALA A 387 12.08 -14.99 10.29
CA ALA A 387 13.30 -14.63 11.02
C ALA A 387 13.14 -14.89 12.53
N TYR A 388 11.96 -14.65 13.11
CA TYR A 388 11.64 -14.95 14.51
C TYR A 388 11.35 -16.43 14.79
N GLY A 389 11.31 -17.29 13.76
CA GLY A 389 11.23 -18.74 13.92
C GLY A 389 9.83 -19.32 13.78
N VAL A 390 8.90 -18.61 13.11
CA VAL A 390 7.66 -19.25 12.69
C VAL A 390 7.97 -20.42 11.73
N SER A 391 7.20 -21.49 11.83
CA SER A 391 7.31 -22.64 10.94
C SER A 391 6.40 -22.52 9.73
N ALA A 392 5.24 -21.88 9.88
CA ALA A 392 4.34 -21.62 8.77
C ALA A 392 3.43 -20.42 9.06
N VAL A 393 2.95 -19.76 8.01
CA VAL A 393 1.90 -18.72 8.10
C VAL A 393 0.69 -19.16 7.29
N ARG A 394 -0.49 -19.04 7.88
CA ARG A 394 -1.78 -19.38 7.27
C ARG A 394 -2.66 -18.14 7.26
N PHE A 395 -3.21 -17.80 6.11
CA PHE A 395 -4.10 -16.64 5.95
C PHE A 395 -5.54 -17.13 5.84
N LEU A 396 -6.38 -16.78 6.82
CA LEU A 396 -7.79 -17.17 6.82
C LEU A 396 -8.62 -16.14 6.05
N LEU A 397 -9.20 -16.55 4.92
CA LEU A 397 -10.11 -15.73 4.12
C LEU A 397 -11.52 -16.31 4.14
N ARG A 398 -12.50 -15.45 3.90
CA ARG A 398 -13.89 -15.84 3.65
C ARG A 398 -13.97 -16.71 2.40
N ALA A 399 -14.89 -17.67 2.35
CA ALA A 399 -15.11 -18.46 1.12
C ALA A 399 -15.55 -17.56 -0.06
N LYS A 400 -16.20 -16.44 0.26
CA LYS A 400 -16.46 -15.34 -0.68
C LYS A 400 -15.83 -14.05 -0.16
N PRO A 401 -14.63 -13.66 -0.64
CA PRO A 401 -13.98 -12.42 -0.25
C PRO A 401 -14.85 -11.18 -0.53
N ARG A 402 -14.77 -10.17 0.36
CA ARG A 402 -15.49 -8.90 0.21
C ARG A 402 -14.93 -8.03 -0.92
N HIS A 403 -13.69 -8.30 -1.31
CA HIS A 403 -12.96 -7.59 -2.36
C HIS A 403 -11.93 -8.52 -3.00
N ASP A 404 -11.33 -8.09 -4.11
CA ASP A 404 -10.21 -8.80 -4.72
C ASP A 404 -9.07 -8.99 -3.72
N VAL A 405 -8.50 -10.20 -3.65
CA VAL A 405 -7.40 -10.57 -2.74
C VAL A 405 -6.08 -10.81 -3.50
N SER A 406 -6.04 -10.48 -4.79
CA SER A 406 -4.87 -10.72 -5.65
C SER A 406 -3.57 -10.11 -5.11
N GLY A 407 -3.62 -9.02 -4.34
CA GLY A 407 -2.46 -8.43 -3.68
C GLY A 407 -1.82 -9.33 -2.62
N LEU A 408 -2.63 -10.10 -1.86
CA LEU A 408 -2.12 -11.09 -0.93
C LEU A 408 -1.47 -12.25 -1.68
N THR A 409 -2.13 -12.76 -2.73
CA THR A 409 -1.57 -13.82 -3.58
C THR A 409 -0.21 -13.41 -4.17
N ARG A 410 -0.08 -12.17 -4.68
CA ARG A 410 1.19 -11.64 -5.17
C ARG A 410 2.26 -11.53 -4.07
N THR A 411 1.86 -11.17 -2.85
CA THR A 411 2.77 -11.10 -1.70
C THR A 411 3.29 -12.48 -1.32
N ILE A 412 2.43 -13.50 -1.29
CA ILE A 412 2.81 -14.90 -1.04
C ILE A 412 3.75 -15.40 -2.15
N ALA A 413 3.38 -15.17 -3.43
CA ALA A 413 4.20 -15.56 -4.58
C ALA A 413 5.58 -14.87 -4.63
N LEU A 414 5.71 -13.71 -4.00
CA LEU A 414 7.00 -13.01 -3.83
C LEU A 414 7.82 -13.59 -2.66
N ALA A 415 7.16 -14.01 -1.58
CA ALA A 415 7.80 -14.55 -0.38
C ALA A 415 8.29 -15.99 -0.58
N ASP A 416 7.54 -16.82 -1.30
CA ASP A 416 7.83 -18.25 -1.47
C ASP A 416 9.22 -18.55 -2.07
N PRO A 417 9.67 -17.86 -3.15
CA PRO A 417 11.02 -18.04 -3.68
C PRO A 417 12.12 -17.64 -2.68
N ILE A 418 11.86 -16.63 -1.85
CA ILE A 418 12.81 -16.18 -0.81
C ILE A 418 12.97 -17.26 0.25
N LEU A 419 11.86 -17.79 0.77
CA LEU A 419 11.87 -18.84 1.79
C LEU A 419 12.48 -20.13 1.24
N THR A 420 12.08 -20.54 0.04
CA THR A 420 12.59 -21.75 -0.61
C THR A 420 14.09 -21.62 -0.90
N GLY A 421 14.53 -20.49 -1.45
CA GLY A 421 15.94 -20.21 -1.76
C GLY A 421 16.85 -20.18 -0.54
N LEU A 422 16.32 -19.84 0.65
CA LEU A 422 17.04 -19.88 1.93
C LEU A 422 16.98 -21.26 2.62
N GLY A 423 16.38 -22.27 1.98
CA GLY A 423 16.32 -23.64 2.48
C GLY A 423 15.19 -23.93 3.46
N PHE A 424 14.17 -23.08 3.58
CA PHE A 424 12.99 -23.39 4.39
C PHE A 424 12.09 -24.44 3.73
N GLY A 425 12.19 -24.64 2.41
CA GLY A 425 11.35 -25.56 1.65
C GLY A 425 9.95 -24.99 1.33
N PRO A 426 9.12 -25.75 0.59
CA PRO A 426 7.79 -25.32 0.16
C PRO A 426 6.73 -25.36 1.30
N ASP A 427 5.50 -24.96 0.99
CA ASP A 427 4.29 -25.06 1.82
C ASP A 427 4.31 -24.30 3.16
N ARG A 428 5.22 -23.31 3.24
CA ARG A 428 5.39 -22.42 4.38
C ARG A 428 4.29 -21.37 4.47
N LEU A 429 3.71 -20.96 3.35
CA LEU A 429 2.65 -19.98 3.23
C LEU A 429 1.46 -20.61 2.54
N SER A 430 0.25 -20.43 3.08
CA SER A 430 -0.97 -20.82 2.36
C SER A 430 -2.19 -20.02 2.83
N VAL A 431 -3.21 -20.01 1.98
CA VAL A 431 -4.52 -19.42 2.26
C VAL A 431 -5.48 -20.55 2.63
N ILE A 432 -6.34 -20.29 3.62
CA ILE A 432 -7.47 -21.14 3.99
C ILE A 432 -8.73 -20.32 3.69
N GLU A 433 -9.45 -20.65 2.62
CA GLU A 433 -10.68 -19.97 2.20
C GLU A 433 -11.89 -20.76 2.71
N THR A 434 -12.49 -20.32 3.81
CA THR A 434 -13.63 -21.02 4.42
C THR A 434 -14.43 -20.08 5.31
N ASP A 435 -15.75 -20.25 5.33
CA ASP A 435 -16.66 -19.69 6.34
C ASP A 435 -17.17 -20.81 7.31
N ASP A 436 -16.58 -22.00 7.21
CA ASP A 436 -16.90 -23.19 8.01
C ASP A 436 -15.77 -23.48 9.02
N PRO A 437 -16.06 -23.51 10.34
CA PRO A 437 -15.07 -23.86 11.36
C PRO A 437 -14.48 -25.26 11.18
N ASP A 438 -15.25 -26.26 10.72
CA ASP A 438 -14.78 -27.64 10.61
C ASP A 438 -13.73 -27.78 9.50
N HIS A 439 -13.95 -27.13 8.35
CA HIS A 439 -12.93 -27.04 7.30
C HIS A 439 -11.68 -26.28 7.75
N LEU A 440 -11.83 -25.23 8.59
CA LEU A 440 -10.69 -24.49 9.12
C LEU A 440 -9.79 -25.40 9.96
N ILE A 441 -10.35 -26.18 10.88
CA ILE A 441 -9.55 -27.07 11.74
C ILE A 441 -8.95 -28.23 10.96
N GLU A 442 -9.65 -28.77 9.96
CA GLU A 442 -9.12 -29.80 9.07
C GLU A 442 -7.88 -29.30 8.30
N ALA A 443 -7.98 -28.11 7.70
CA ALA A 443 -6.87 -27.50 6.97
C ALA A 443 -5.66 -27.21 7.87
N LEU A 444 -5.90 -26.75 9.10
CA LEU A 444 -4.83 -26.50 10.08
C LEU A 444 -4.13 -27.79 10.53
N ARG A 445 -4.87 -28.91 10.65
CA ARG A 445 -4.32 -30.21 11.04
C ARG A 445 -3.59 -30.91 9.89
N ALA A 446 -4.05 -30.73 8.67
CA ALA A 446 -3.42 -31.27 7.47
C ALA A 446 -2.10 -30.56 7.12
N ALA A 447 -1.86 -29.36 7.68
CA ALA A 447 -0.66 -28.59 7.42
C ALA A 447 0.63 -29.36 7.83
N PRO A 448 1.67 -29.38 6.97
CA PRO A 448 2.88 -30.12 7.29
C PRO A 448 3.61 -29.54 8.52
N ALA A 449 4.15 -30.43 9.35
CA ALA A 449 4.93 -30.06 10.52
C ALA A 449 6.35 -29.66 10.11
N HIS A 450 6.52 -28.41 9.67
CA HIS A 450 7.83 -27.92 9.26
C HIS A 450 8.73 -27.53 10.45
N ALA A 451 10.05 -27.67 10.28
CA ALA A 451 11.02 -27.18 11.25
C ALA A 451 11.11 -25.64 11.20
N PRO A 452 11.28 -24.96 12.36
CA PRO A 452 11.52 -23.52 12.41
C PRO A 452 12.94 -23.18 11.90
N ALA A 453 13.25 -21.88 11.83
CA ALA A 453 14.61 -21.42 11.60
C ALA A 453 15.59 -22.02 12.65
N PRO A 454 16.77 -22.53 12.26
CA PRO A 454 17.73 -23.12 13.21
C PRO A 454 18.21 -22.15 14.30
N ARG A 455 18.34 -20.86 13.96
CA ARG A 455 18.77 -19.80 14.89
C ARG A 455 17.85 -18.59 14.74
N PRO A 456 16.64 -18.63 15.31
CA PRO A 456 15.69 -17.55 15.11
C PRO A 456 16.16 -16.26 15.80
N ALA A 457 16.03 -15.16 15.07
CA ALA A 457 16.44 -13.82 15.45
C ALA A 457 15.57 -13.23 16.57
N SER A 458 15.98 -12.08 17.08
CA SER A 458 15.23 -11.31 18.09
C SER A 458 15.37 -9.80 17.89
N PHE A 459 15.69 -9.35 16.67
CA PHE A 459 15.85 -7.93 16.33
C PHE A 459 14.57 -7.15 16.65
N ARG A 460 14.69 -5.84 16.90
CA ARG A 460 13.52 -4.95 17.06
C ARG A 460 13.26 -4.26 15.72
N PRO A 461 12.03 -4.28 15.20
CA PRO A 461 11.70 -3.53 13.99
C PRO A 461 11.66 -2.03 14.34
N VAL A 462 12.45 -1.24 13.64
CA VAL A 462 12.53 0.22 13.79
C VAL A 462 12.59 0.83 12.40
N GLY A 463 11.90 1.96 12.21
CA GLY A 463 11.89 2.70 10.96
C GLY A 463 10.66 2.41 10.10
N GLY A 464 10.69 2.89 8.87
CA GLY A 464 9.59 2.72 7.93
C GLY A 464 9.56 1.30 7.35
N LYS A 465 8.51 1.00 6.57
CA LYS A 465 8.31 -0.31 5.93
C LYS A 465 9.57 -0.86 5.24
N ARG A 466 10.27 -0.02 4.48
CA ARG A 466 11.47 -0.43 3.72
C ARG A 466 12.64 -0.78 4.65
N ASP A 467 12.79 -0.08 5.76
CA ASP A 467 13.83 -0.36 6.76
C ASP A 467 13.53 -1.68 7.47
N VAL A 468 12.29 -1.87 7.93
CA VAL A 468 11.83 -3.11 8.56
C VAL A 468 12.05 -4.30 7.64
N LEU A 469 11.69 -4.19 6.35
CA LEU A 469 11.93 -5.25 5.37
C LEU A 469 13.42 -5.57 5.20
N ARG A 470 14.28 -4.57 5.06
CA ARG A 470 15.74 -4.78 4.89
C ARG A 470 16.34 -5.47 6.12
N PHE A 471 16.00 -5.00 7.32
CA PHE A 471 16.45 -5.63 8.56
C PHE A 471 15.94 -7.08 8.67
N ALA A 472 14.65 -7.30 8.37
CA ALA A 472 14.06 -8.64 8.41
C ALA A 472 14.72 -9.60 7.41
N LEU A 473 15.01 -9.17 6.18
CA LEU A 473 15.72 -9.97 5.19
C LEU A 473 17.13 -10.33 5.64
N ALA A 474 17.89 -9.37 6.17
CA ALA A 474 19.24 -9.62 6.67
C ALA A 474 19.25 -10.61 7.84
N GLU A 475 18.29 -10.49 8.77
CA GLU A 475 18.15 -11.39 9.90
C GLU A 475 17.64 -12.77 9.48
N LEU A 476 16.69 -12.85 8.54
CA LEU A 476 16.23 -14.11 7.97
C LEU A 476 17.38 -14.86 7.30
N HIS A 477 18.22 -14.18 6.51
CA HIS A 477 19.38 -14.77 5.87
C HIS A 477 20.38 -15.33 6.89
N ARG A 478 20.60 -14.64 8.03
CA ARG A 478 21.46 -15.16 9.13
C ARG A 478 20.84 -16.37 9.83
N ALA A 479 19.51 -16.39 9.94
CA ALA A 479 18.74 -17.46 10.59
C ALA A 479 18.45 -18.64 9.65
N ALA A 480 18.73 -18.51 8.36
CA ALA A 480 18.35 -19.45 7.31
C ALA A 480 18.99 -20.84 7.47
N PRO A 481 18.26 -21.92 7.13
CA PRO A 481 18.84 -23.27 7.04
C PRO A 481 19.97 -23.41 6.02
N ALA A 482 19.83 -22.80 4.84
CA ALA A 482 20.81 -22.84 3.76
C ALA A 482 20.96 -21.44 3.15
N PRO A 483 21.75 -20.54 3.77
CA PRO A 483 21.93 -19.18 3.28
C PRO A 483 22.64 -19.16 1.91
N VAL A 484 22.12 -18.33 1.00
CA VAL A 484 22.70 -18.08 -0.33
C VAL A 484 22.82 -16.58 -0.56
N ASP A 485 23.82 -16.17 -1.33
CA ASP A 485 24.09 -14.75 -1.56
C ASP A 485 23.04 -14.06 -2.44
N VAL A 486 22.47 -14.77 -3.42
CA VAL A 486 21.52 -14.20 -4.40
C VAL A 486 20.34 -15.12 -4.58
N ILE A 487 19.13 -14.54 -4.55
CA ILE A 487 17.88 -15.24 -4.84
C ILE A 487 17.20 -14.56 -6.05
N PRO A 488 16.94 -15.28 -7.15
CA PRO A 488 16.15 -14.76 -8.25
C PRO A 488 14.69 -14.58 -7.82
N LEU A 489 14.07 -13.47 -8.24
CA LEU A 489 12.67 -13.19 -7.97
C LEU A 489 11.83 -13.27 -9.25
N PRO A 490 10.51 -13.48 -9.13
CA PRO A 490 9.63 -13.47 -10.30
C PRO A 490 9.60 -12.09 -10.98
N ASP A 491 9.23 -12.09 -12.26
CA ASP A 491 9.03 -10.86 -13.02
C ASP A 491 8.02 -9.94 -12.33
N GLY A 492 8.34 -8.64 -12.35
CA GLY A 492 7.53 -7.64 -11.65
C GLY A 492 7.73 -7.63 -10.14
N ALA A 493 8.71 -8.34 -9.57
CA ALA A 493 9.12 -8.09 -8.19
C ALA A 493 9.67 -6.65 -8.02
N PRO A 494 9.42 -6.01 -6.87
CA PRO A 494 9.87 -4.63 -6.64
C PRO A 494 11.34 -4.53 -6.21
N PHE A 495 12.12 -5.60 -6.25
CA PHE A 495 13.51 -5.64 -5.80
C PHE A 495 14.38 -6.26 -6.88
N GLY A 496 15.61 -5.77 -6.99
CA GLY A 496 16.60 -6.38 -7.88
C GLY A 496 17.62 -5.41 -8.41
N ALA A 497 18.49 -5.95 -9.27
CA ALA A 497 19.58 -5.23 -9.88
C ALA A 497 19.17 -4.48 -11.15
N VAL A 498 20.04 -3.56 -11.55
CA VAL A 498 20.04 -2.93 -12.87
C VAL A 498 21.35 -3.32 -13.54
N GLU A 499 21.24 -3.96 -14.71
CA GLU A 499 22.37 -4.29 -15.58
C GLU A 499 22.45 -3.28 -16.72
N VAL A 500 23.66 -2.88 -17.06
CA VAL A 500 23.93 -1.89 -18.10
C VAL A 500 24.93 -2.50 -19.07
N ASP A 501 24.57 -2.55 -20.35
CA ASP A 501 25.55 -2.83 -21.40
C ASP A 501 26.53 -1.65 -21.49
N THR A 502 27.73 -1.88 -20.96
CA THR A 502 28.78 -0.87 -20.82
C THR A 502 29.31 -0.39 -22.17
N ALA A 503 29.23 -1.22 -23.22
CA ALA A 503 29.69 -0.83 -24.55
C ALA A 503 28.75 0.19 -25.20
N GLY A 504 27.44 0.04 -25.02
CA GLY A 504 26.44 0.95 -25.56
C GLY A 504 26.23 2.23 -24.73
N CYS A 505 26.44 2.18 -23.41
CA CYS A 505 26.19 3.29 -22.50
C CYS A 505 27.07 4.52 -22.80
N THR A 506 26.53 5.73 -22.73
CA THR A 506 27.27 6.98 -22.99
C THR A 506 27.55 7.82 -21.74
N LEU A 507 27.18 7.31 -20.56
CA LEU A 507 27.22 8.07 -19.29
C LEU A 507 26.52 9.44 -19.40
N CYS A 508 25.39 9.51 -20.13
CA CYS A 508 24.57 10.73 -20.23
C CYS A 508 23.80 11.10 -18.95
N LEU A 509 23.79 10.19 -17.96
CA LEU A 509 23.16 10.33 -16.64
C LEU A 509 21.64 10.61 -16.64
N SER A 510 20.95 10.43 -17.77
CA SER A 510 19.49 10.55 -17.80
C SER A 510 18.82 9.58 -16.83
N CYS A 511 19.37 8.37 -16.69
CA CYS A 511 18.89 7.37 -15.72
C CYS A 511 19.06 7.80 -14.25
N VAL A 512 20.09 8.60 -13.92
CA VAL A 512 20.29 9.18 -12.57
C VAL A 512 19.22 10.26 -12.31
N SER A 513 19.02 11.16 -13.28
CA SER A 513 18.06 12.26 -13.17
C SER A 513 16.60 11.81 -12.96
N VAL A 514 16.22 10.66 -13.53
CA VAL A 514 14.85 10.12 -13.42
C VAL A 514 14.66 9.16 -12.26
N CYS A 515 15.74 8.71 -11.57
CA CYS A 515 15.64 7.70 -10.51
C CYS A 515 14.99 8.28 -9.24
N PRO A 516 13.73 7.93 -8.89
CA PRO A 516 13.02 8.56 -7.78
C PRO A 516 13.61 8.18 -6.41
N THR A 517 14.24 7.01 -6.31
CA THR A 517 14.81 6.49 -5.06
C THR A 517 16.30 6.75 -4.94
N SER A 518 16.91 7.46 -5.88
CA SER A 518 18.36 7.69 -5.94
C SER A 518 19.18 6.39 -5.85
N ALA A 519 18.65 5.30 -6.44
CA ALA A 519 19.34 4.02 -6.58
C ALA A 519 20.47 4.11 -7.61
N LEU A 520 20.29 4.89 -8.68
CA LEU A 520 21.35 5.25 -9.62
C LEU A 520 21.92 6.61 -9.24
N ARG A 521 23.25 6.71 -9.18
CA ARG A 521 23.97 7.91 -8.77
C ARG A 521 25.14 8.16 -9.72
N ASP A 522 25.49 9.43 -9.89
CA ASP A 522 26.70 9.86 -10.57
C ASP A 522 27.89 9.93 -9.59
N ASP A 523 29.05 10.26 -10.13
CA ASP A 523 30.23 10.65 -9.35
C ASP A 523 30.67 12.06 -9.79
N PRO A 524 30.90 13.00 -8.85
CA PRO A 524 31.24 14.37 -9.18
C PRO A 524 32.69 14.57 -9.65
N GLU A 525 33.59 13.61 -9.36
CA GLU A 525 35.01 13.70 -9.69
C GLU A 525 35.35 13.02 -11.02
N ARG A 526 34.61 11.95 -11.36
CA ARG A 526 34.85 11.14 -12.57
C ARG A 526 33.57 10.71 -13.25
N PRO A 527 33.59 10.51 -14.59
CA PRO A 527 32.47 9.90 -15.31
C PRO A 527 32.20 8.47 -14.84
N ALA A 528 31.32 8.31 -13.85
CA ALA A 528 30.92 7.01 -13.33
C ALA A 528 29.42 6.94 -13.07
N LEU A 529 28.87 5.74 -13.29
CA LEU A 529 27.51 5.37 -12.94
C LEU A 529 27.56 4.36 -11.80
N ARG A 530 26.97 4.74 -10.66
CA ARG A 530 26.89 3.92 -9.45
C ARG A 530 25.48 3.44 -9.18
N PHE A 531 25.36 2.30 -8.52
CA PHE A 531 24.09 1.65 -8.22
C PHE A 531 24.02 1.15 -6.78
N VAL A 532 22.90 1.43 -6.13
CA VAL A 532 22.53 0.97 -4.78
C VAL A 532 21.29 0.08 -4.88
N GLU A 533 21.50 -1.23 -4.85
CA GLU A 533 20.43 -2.22 -5.08
C GLU A 533 19.31 -2.13 -4.04
N ASP A 534 19.66 -1.92 -2.77
CA ASP A 534 18.69 -1.80 -1.67
C ASP A 534 17.70 -0.66 -1.88
N SER A 535 18.09 0.40 -2.60
CA SER A 535 17.22 1.54 -2.92
C SER A 535 16.43 1.35 -4.21
N CYS A 536 16.76 0.35 -5.03
CA CYS A 536 16.02 0.08 -6.26
C CYS A 536 14.63 -0.47 -5.94
N VAL A 537 13.62 0.05 -6.65
CA VAL A 537 12.22 -0.41 -6.55
C VAL A 537 11.70 -0.99 -7.87
N GLN A 538 12.59 -1.27 -8.81
CA GLN A 538 12.27 -1.87 -10.10
C GLN A 538 11.16 -1.12 -10.88
N CYS A 539 11.11 0.21 -10.76
CA CYS A 539 10.07 1.05 -11.39
C CYS A 539 10.23 1.22 -12.91
N GLY A 540 11.38 0.84 -13.48
CA GLY A 540 11.62 0.87 -14.93
C GLY A 540 11.84 2.24 -15.57
N LEU A 541 11.75 3.35 -14.81
CA LEU A 541 11.99 4.71 -15.34
C LEU A 541 13.39 4.84 -16.00
N CYS A 542 14.42 4.23 -15.41
CA CYS A 542 15.77 4.23 -15.98
C CYS A 542 15.84 3.55 -17.35
N ARG A 543 15.16 2.41 -17.50
CA ARG A 543 15.07 1.66 -18.76
C ARG A 543 14.34 2.46 -19.84
N THR A 544 13.20 3.06 -19.49
CA THR A 544 12.38 3.84 -20.42
C THR A 544 13.06 5.14 -20.86
N THR A 545 13.78 5.81 -19.96
CA THR A 545 14.47 7.07 -20.25
C THR A 545 15.82 6.88 -20.97
N CYS A 546 16.40 5.67 -20.97
CA CYS A 546 17.70 5.43 -21.58
C CYS A 546 17.64 5.62 -23.12
N PRO A 547 18.33 6.63 -23.69
CA PRO A 547 18.29 6.87 -25.14
C PRO A 547 18.96 5.75 -25.94
N GLU A 548 19.95 5.09 -25.34
CA GLU A 548 20.71 3.99 -25.95
C GLU A 548 20.03 2.62 -25.76
N LYS A 549 18.98 2.53 -24.92
CA LYS A 549 18.26 1.28 -24.58
C LYS A 549 19.14 0.14 -24.06
N VAL A 550 20.18 0.48 -23.28
CA VAL A 550 21.19 -0.48 -22.76
C VAL A 550 20.94 -0.95 -21.32
N ILE A 551 19.76 -0.67 -20.76
CA ILE A 551 19.46 -0.93 -19.35
C ILE A 551 18.47 -2.10 -19.24
N THR A 552 18.86 -3.14 -18.51
CA THR A 552 18.04 -4.32 -18.20
C THR A 552 17.75 -4.37 -16.70
N LEU A 553 16.50 -4.72 -16.37
CA LEU A 553 16.04 -4.93 -15.01
C LEU A 553 16.18 -6.41 -14.66
N VAL A 554 16.81 -6.73 -13.53
CA VAL A 554 17.01 -8.11 -13.06
C VAL A 554 16.35 -8.28 -11.70
N PRO A 555 15.14 -8.86 -11.61
CA PRO A 555 14.45 -9.10 -10.35
C PRO A 555 15.20 -10.11 -9.48
N GLN A 556 15.70 -9.66 -8.32
CA GLN A 556 16.47 -10.50 -7.40
C GLN A 556 16.56 -9.88 -6.00
N ILE A 557 17.09 -10.65 -5.05
CA ILE A 557 17.63 -10.15 -3.78
C ILE A 557 19.09 -10.58 -3.69
N ASP A 558 20.01 -9.60 -3.68
CA ASP A 558 21.41 -9.82 -3.36
C ASP A 558 21.72 -9.46 -1.90
N PHE A 559 21.94 -10.47 -1.06
CA PHE A 559 22.26 -10.27 0.36
C PHE A 559 23.66 -9.65 0.57
N ARG A 560 24.54 -9.67 -0.43
CA ARG A 560 25.85 -9.00 -0.38
C ARG A 560 25.71 -7.49 -0.53
N ALA A 561 24.66 -7.02 -1.21
CA ALA A 561 24.39 -5.59 -1.37
C ALA A 561 24.23 -4.88 -0.02
N SER A 562 23.70 -5.58 1.00
CA SER A 562 23.62 -5.05 2.37
C SER A 562 24.98 -4.75 3.02
N ARG A 563 26.07 -5.38 2.55
CA ARG A 563 27.44 -5.23 3.08
C ARG A 563 28.29 -4.27 2.26
N ALA A 564 28.03 -4.17 0.97
CA ALA A 564 28.71 -3.26 0.03
C ALA A 564 27.64 -2.54 -0.81
N PRO A 565 27.07 -1.44 -0.28
CA PRO A 565 25.81 -0.89 -0.79
C PRO A 565 25.94 -0.23 -2.16
N THR A 566 27.15 0.12 -2.60
CA THR A 566 27.35 0.85 -3.85
C THR A 566 28.24 0.06 -4.82
N ARG A 567 27.67 -0.30 -5.98
CA ARG A 567 28.37 -0.93 -7.11
C ARG A 567 28.64 0.10 -8.20
N VAL A 568 29.84 0.09 -8.78
CA VAL A 568 30.11 0.84 -10.03
C VAL A 568 29.62 0.00 -11.20
N LEU A 569 28.67 0.52 -11.97
CA LEU A 569 28.13 -0.14 -13.18
C LEU A 569 28.98 0.17 -14.41
N LYS A 570 29.48 1.40 -14.50
CA LYS A 570 30.34 1.86 -15.59
C LYS A 570 31.19 3.03 -15.10
N GLU A 571 32.44 3.06 -15.52
CA GLU A 571 33.36 4.17 -15.29
C GLU A 571 34.19 4.39 -16.57
N GLU A 572 34.46 5.65 -16.89
CA GLU A 572 35.34 6.03 -17.99
C GLU A 572 36.29 7.14 -17.56
N GLU A 573 37.46 7.20 -18.20
CA GLU A 573 38.34 8.35 -18.07
C GLU A 573 37.67 9.61 -18.65
N PRO A 574 37.76 10.75 -17.95
CA PRO A 574 37.26 12.01 -18.48
C PRO A 574 38.06 12.43 -19.71
N PHE A 575 37.37 13.01 -20.68
CA PHE A 575 38.01 13.64 -21.82
C PHE A 575 38.68 14.94 -21.38
N CYS A 576 39.99 15.02 -21.60
CA CYS A 576 40.79 16.21 -21.33
C CYS A 576 40.74 17.18 -22.52
N CYS A 577 40.55 18.47 -22.21
CA CYS A 577 40.61 19.53 -23.21
C CYS A 577 41.93 19.50 -23.97
N ILE A 578 41.89 19.48 -25.30
CA ILE A 578 43.10 19.47 -26.15
C ILE A 578 43.96 20.74 -26.04
N ARG A 579 43.43 21.83 -25.45
CA ARG A 579 44.13 23.11 -25.27
C ARG A 579 44.71 23.29 -23.87
N CYS A 580 43.97 22.94 -22.81
CA CYS A 580 44.37 23.20 -21.42
C CYS A 580 44.45 21.94 -20.55
N SER A 581 44.20 20.76 -21.10
CA SER A 581 44.17 19.45 -20.42
C SER A 581 43.14 19.30 -19.29
N LYS A 582 42.31 20.31 -19.03
CA LYS A 582 41.23 20.25 -18.04
C LYS A 582 40.21 19.16 -18.41
N PRO A 583 39.86 18.23 -17.49
CA PRO A 583 38.82 17.23 -17.71
C PRO A 583 37.45 17.93 -17.79
N PHE A 584 36.62 17.61 -18.78
CA PHE A 584 35.34 18.32 -18.94
C PHE A 584 34.17 17.49 -19.50
N GLY A 585 34.36 16.22 -19.86
CA GLY A 585 33.26 15.42 -20.39
C GLY A 585 33.57 13.92 -20.42
N VAL A 586 32.58 13.14 -20.83
CA VAL A 586 32.70 11.70 -21.04
C VAL A 586 33.41 11.45 -22.37
N LYS A 587 34.48 10.65 -22.36
CA LYS A 587 35.26 10.34 -23.56
C LYS A 587 34.42 9.74 -24.68
N SER A 588 33.64 8.69 -24.39
CA SER A 588 32.79 8.03 -25.39
C SER A 588 31.78 8.98 -26.05
N SER A 589 31.25 9.94 -25.29
CA SER A 589 30.25 10.88 -25.78
C SER A 589 30.88 11.90 -26.73
N ILE A 590 32.03 12.46 -26.38
CA ILE A 590 32.74 13.42 -27.24
C ILE A 590 33.18 12.74 -28.55
N GLU A 591 33.75 11.54 -28.45
CA GLU A 591 34.17 10.76 -29.64
C GLU A 591 32.99 10.44 -30.56
N ARG A 592 31.84 10.03 -30.00
CA ARG A 592 30.63 9.72 -30.78
C ARG A 592 30.00 10.97 -31.42
N VAL A 593 30.01 12.12 -30.73
CA VAL A 593 29.53 13.39 -31.28
C VAL A 593 30.42 13.84 -32.44
N VAL A 594 31.75 13.75 -32.28
CA VAL A 594 32.71 14.05 -33.35
C VAL A 594 32.46 13.15 -34.56
N ALA A 595 32.35 11.84 -34.35
CA ALA A 595 32.12 10.88 -35.44
C ALA A 595 30.78 11.08 -36.18
N LYS A 596 29.73 11.56 -35.49
CA LYS A 596 28.43 11.88 -36.14
C LYS A 596 28.46 13.20 -36.91
N LEU A 597 29.18 14.21 -36.42
CA LEU A 597 29.20 15.54 -37.04
C LEU A 597 30.22 15.66 -38.17
N GLU A 598 31.28 14.86 -38.13
CA GLU A 598 32.29 14.77 -39.16
C GLU A 598 31.65 14.38 -40.51
N GLY A 599 31.74 15.30 -41.48
CA GLY A 599 31.23 15.10 -42.84
C GLY A 599 29.71 15.15 -43.03
N GLN A 600 28.90 15.20 -41.96
CA GLN A 600 27.43 15.18 -42.07
C GLN A 600 26.77 16.56 -41.90
N HIS A 601 27.42 17.50 -41.21
CA HIS A 601 26.84 18.81 -40.92
C HIS A 601 27.63 19.93 -41.59
N TRP A 602 26.92 20.80 -42.32
CA TRP A 602 27.48 21.87 -43.17
C TRP A 602 28.50 22.79 -42.47
N MET A 603 28.33 23.01 -41.16
CA MET A 603 29.23 23.81 -40.32
C MET A 603 30.63 23.19 -40.13
N TYR A 604 30.72 21.86 -40.18
CA TYR A 604 31.94 21.08 -39.93
C TYR A 604 32.53 20.45 -41.21
N SER A 605 31.83 20.55 -42.33
CA SER A 605 32.35 20.19 -43.66
C SER A 605 33.30 21.27 -44.17
N GLY A 606 34.58 20.91 -44.38
CA GLY A 606 35.59 21.76 -45.01
C GLY A 606 36.72 22.28 -44.11
N SER A 607 36.72 22.01 -42.79
CA SER A 607 37.87 22.30 -41.92
C SER A 607 37.91 21.39 -40.70
N ALA A 608 38.97 20.57 -40.59
CA ALA A 608 39.21 19.69 -39.43
C ALA A 608 39.35 20.48 -38.11
N GLN A 609 39.84 21.72 -38.18
CA GLN A 609 40.04 22.59 -37.00
C GLN A 609 38.71 22.96 -36.33
N ARG A 610 37.57 22.97 -37.04
CA ARG A 610 36.26 23.27 -36.42
C ARG A 610 35.74 22.13 -35.55
N LEU A 611 36.12 20.89 -35.85
CA LEU A 611 35.77 19.72 -35.01
C LEU A 611 36.54 19.73 -33.69
N ASP A 612 37.73 20.34 -33.66
CA ASP A 612 38.53 20.48 -32.45
C ASP A 612 37.84 21.34 -31.38
N ALA A 613 36.96 22.27 -31.77
CA ALA A 613 36.14 23.04 -30.84
C ALA A 613 35.25 22.16 -29.94
N ILE A 614 34.82 20.99 -30.43
CA ILE A 614 34.00 20.03 -29.68
C ILE A 614 34.85 19.31 -28.61
N LYS A 615 36.16 19.18 -28.87
CA LYS A 615 37.15 18.56 -27.98
C LYS A 615 37.76 19.55 -26.96
N MET A 616 37.25 20.77 -26.87
CA MET A 616 37.72 21.81 -25.94
C MET A 616 36.70 22.07 -24.82
N CYS A 617 37.20 22.39 -23.62
CA CYS A 617 36.35 22.81 -22.49
C CYS A 617 35.62 24.12 -22.79
N GLY A 618 34.59 24.45 -22.01
CA GLY A 618 33.77 25.66 -22.22
C GLY A 618 34.60 26.94 -22.41
N ASP A 619 35.60 27.16 -21.55
CA ASP A 619 36.47 28.35 -21.59
C ASP A 619 37.32 28.38 -22.87
N CYS A 620 38.07 27.30 -23.15
CA CYS A 620 38.93 27.20 -24.33
C CYS A 620 38.15 27.23 -25.64
N ARG A 621 36.93 26.67 -25.65
CA ARG A 621 36.05 26.65 -26.81
C ARG A 621 35.58 28.05 -27.17
N VAL A 622 35.20 28.87 -26.19
CA VAL A 622 34.80 30.27 -26.44
C VAL A 622 35.97 31.06 -27.03
N SER A 623 37.17 30.94 -26.45
CA SER A 623 38.37 31.58 -26.99
C SER A 623 38.67 31.12 -28.41
N PHE A 624 38.62 29.81 -28.68
CA PHE A 624 38.87 29.24 -30.00
C PHE A 624 37.86 29.70 -31.04
N VAL A 625 36.57 29.75 -30.69
CA VAL A 625 35.49 30.20 -31.58
C VAL A 625 35.65 31.68 -31.94
N ALA A 626 36.07 32.51 -30.98
CA ALA A 626 36.37 33.93 -31.20
C ALA A 626 37.62 34.12 -32.07
N GLU A 627 38.67 33.31 -31.87
CA GLU A 627 39.92 33.33 -32.66
C GLU A 627 39.69 32.89 -34.12
N GLN A 628 38.84 31.88 -34.34
CA GLN A 628 38.60 31.26 -35.64
C GLN A 628 37.48 31.93 -36.45
N GLY A 629 36.78 32.91 -35.87
CA GLY A 629 35.70 33.63 -36.55
C GLY A 629 34.59 32.70 -37.05
N PHE A 630 33.97 31.90 -36.17
CA PHE A 630 32.79 31.12 -36.56
C PHE A 630 31.66 32.08 -37.00
N GLU A 631 31.48 32.23 -38.31
CA GLU A 631 30.34 32.97 -38.86
C GLU A 631 29.05 32.20 -38.56
N SER A 632 28.34 32.66 -37.53
CA SER A 632 26.97 32.24 -37.24
C SER A 632 26.05 32.93 -38.25
N TYR A 633 25.51 32.17 -39.21
CA TYR A 633 24.46 32.59 -40.16
C TYR A 633 24.84 33.46 -41.37
N GLY A 634 26.03 33.34 -41.96
CA GLY A 634 26.31 33.92 -43.29
C GLY A 634 26.09 35.44 -43.41
N ALA A 635 25.99 36.13 -42.28
CA ALA A 635 26.00 37.58 -42.19
C ALA A 635 27.42 37.99 -41.78
N PRO A 636 28.07 38.91 -42.51
CA PRO A 636 29.40 39.37 -42.13
C PRO A 636 29.34 39.91 -40.70
N SER A 637 30.26 39.47 -39.84
CA SER A 637 30.40 39.99 -38.48
C SER A 637 30.43 41.53 -38.54
N PRO A 638 29.60 42.24 -37.76
CA PRO A 638 29.66 43.69 -37.73
C PRO A 638 31.07 44.10 -37.32
N THR A 639 31.77 44.80 -38.21
CA THR A 639 33.11 45.33 -37.95
C THR A 639 33.04 46.20 -36.71
N VAL A 640 33.88 45.88 -35.72
CA VAL A 640 34.03 46.68 -34.49
C VAL A 640 34.41 48.09 -34.91
N ARG A 641 33.48 49.05 -34.76
CA ARG A 641 33.73 50.47 -35.09
C ARG A 641 34.74 51.02 -34.08
N THR A 642 35.86 51.52 -34.58
CA THR A 642 36.86 52.22 -33.78
C THR A 642 36.49 53.69 -33.63
N THR A 643 37.07 54.39 -32.65
CA THR A 643 36.87 55.84 -32.47
C THR A 643 37.22 56.62 -33.75
N ASP A 644 38.22 56.16 -34.50
CA ASP A 644 38.62 56.76 -35.78
C ASP A 644 37.55 56.60 -36.87
N ASP A 645 36.71 55.57 -36.81
CA ASP A 645 35.59 55.40 -37.75
C ASP A 645 34.48 56.43 -37.50
N TYR A 646 34.25 56.81 -36.24
CA TYR A 646 33.31 57.88 -35.88
C TYR A 646 33.82 59.27 -36.27
N LEU A 647 35.13 59.51 -36.14
CA LEU A 647 35.74 60.78 -36.52
C LEU A 647 35.69 60.98 -38.04
N ARG A 648 36.02 59.95 -38.83
CA ARG A 648 35.93 59.98 -40.29
C ARG A 648 34.50 60.21 -40.80
N GLU A 649 33.50 59.61 -40.15
CA GLU A 649 32.10 59.78 -40.53
C GLU A 649 31.57 61.19 -40.18
N ARG A 650 32.11 61.80 -39.12
CA ARG A 650 31.78 63.18 -38.72
C ARG A 650 32.42 64.22 -39.63
N GLU A 651 33.64 63.99 -40.08
CA GLU A 651 34.31 64.83 -41.10
C GLU A 651 33.60 64.74 -42.46
N ALA A 652 33.16 63.54 -42.85
CA ALA A 652 32.40 63.34 -44.09
C ALA A 652 30.99 63.99 -44.09
N GLN A 653 30.41 64.26 -42.92
CA GLN A 653 29.13 64.95 -42.78
C GLN A 653 29.24 66.48 -42.68
N GLN A 654 30.46 67.03 -42.53
CA GLN A 654 30.69 68.46 -42.32
C GLN A 654 31.04 69.27 -43.59
N ASP A 655 31.00 68.66 -44.78
CA ASP A 655 31.22 69.41 -46.02
C ASP A 655 30.19 69.12 -47.12
N PRO A 656 29.04 69.84 -47.09
CA PRO A 656 28.32 70.21 -48.30
C PRO A 656 28.30 71.74 -48.44
N ASP A 657 29.13 72.23 -49.35
CA ASP A 657 29.11 73.56 -49.98
C ASP A 657 29.41 74.79 -49.10
N GLY A 658 30.69 75.17 -49.08
CA GLY A 658 31.09 76.57 -49.00
C GLY A 658 30.67 77.36 -50.26
N ARG A 659 29.45 77.92 -50.25
CA ARG A 659 29.11 79.20 -50.90
C ARG A 659 28.14 80.02 -50.02
N SER A 660 28.47 81.30 -49.95
CA SER A 660 28.09 82.33 -48.96
C SER A 660 26.80 83.10 -49.26
N ASN A 661 25.92 83.23 -48.26
CA ASN A 661 25.28 84.48 -47.80
C ASN A 661 24.65 84.28 -46.43
#